data_AF-A0A4Q2J1I9-F1
#
_entry.id   AF-A0A4Q2J1I9-F1
#
_cell.length_a   1.000
_cell.length_b   1.000
_cell.length_c   1.000
_cell.angle_alpha   90.00
_cell.angle_beta   90.00
_cell.angle_gamma   90.00
#
_symmetry.space_group_name_H-M   'P 1'
#
loop_
_entity.id
_entity.type
_entity.pdbx_description
1 polymer ?
#
loop_
_entity_poly.entity_id
_entity_poly.type
_entity_poly.pdbx_seq_one_letter_code
_entity_poly.pdbx_strand_id
1 'polypeptide(L)'
;MATDARWDMAFRRNNVRTFTIRLKGVDLTGKTMRQQVRLAPDTPGAPVIALETVTSATAEGLRLAAVEVVDGAPVSTIIGRYNLTTMRDKLPYGGEVGDDYPMVHEIEIDGKTRFYGRWVARATVLDSEAAPLQREPLAGVQRGLVSADTVEISATISADEAIEVTLDGAGDLGPLLGSAQTAAAAAQQALAMVQHATKTLYSDAVLGRMQAPVAGLKAANNTFLIGPIPAADFVRSVEFASNGAGTFQLARYTLADGIYTRQAASAVVTINDAGAKTLTSADYGEFPVQAGDYIGFYGNGPLSYTASTATDTFAWKQMAAGLPASGAATDGNIASRIEVRITVSKQVVSASGFSALQAAAAALQSTVSADSLIVAGLSRTGVTQTIGRTSEPVTGSSANSATVIFATPIAKDGRLKVETFAGEPSTMKVGRYTLSGTTVTLVASYTYTLAAGGLQTVATDIPVKAGELIAVQGAASFTYTGTNDAGGYYTTAAGMPASGTVQSAKLTTNSFQVRLSVTTTTPIVTADSFQALQEAVAAGGGSGSSPASGPILPLSQPNRIPLPTPDGWSGLLSYGQSLSSAWLSVPPISTAQPYSNLTFGSGPKSGKAGNTYNAGNTSPGTSTSKPLVEDTAAADGAGSAGETPCSGAANTFVELAFINNGVDPAANVVFASAPGHGSYRITQLGKSSAWYANFLDHVRDARALAVAAGKTYRVDAVSWMQGEANTTASDTVATYQSLLLQLQTDIDADVRAITGQAEPVHLFVYQTATTASTSRTNLDVPTLGQFGAVNARPELIHFVAPVVHLPPATDNVHLSAVAELWYGRMLGRAIYQAVYEARQPDCVWPLRAYAKGNVLSVKFRAPRLPLVLDPATFGAVTDMGFKVSDDTGALTLSSIAIGSDGASVTMTLNRALGANPIIRHGLDYTSAANTFQMSKNGCLRDSTPEKTTIGGIARPLWHVAPAFQLPIRVLAAES
;
A
#
# COMPACT_ATOMS: atom_id res chain seq x y z
N MET A 1 8.99 17.97 -5.11
CA MET A 1 7.83 18.65 -5.72
C MET A 1 8.25 20.06 -6.08
N ALA A 2 7.99 20.51 -7.30
CA ALA A 2 8.35 21.86 -7.73
C ALA A 2 7.38 22.87 -7.10
N THR A 3 7.91 23.87 -6.40
CA THR A 3 7.11 24.94 -5.77
C THR A 3 6.63 25.99 -6.78
N ASP A 4 7.28 26.05 -7.95
CA ASP A 4 7.11 27.05 -8.99
C ASP A 4 7.08 26.36 -10.37
N ALA A 5 6.28 26.86 -11.30
CA ALA A 5 6.10 26.32 -12.64
C ALA A 5 6.68 27.24 -13.72
N ARG A 6 7.41 26.68 -14.70
CA ARG A 6 7.85 27.47 -15.86
C ARG A 6 6.72 27.63 -16.87
N TRP A 7 6.43 28.87 -17.27
CA TRP A 7 5.45 29.21 -18.32
C TRP A 7 5.99 30.30 -19.24
N ASP A 8 6.19 29.98 -20.52
CA ASP A 8 6.59 30.94 -21.53
C ASP A 8 5.34 31.52 -22.24
N MET A 9 5.23 32.86 -22.32
CA MET A 9 4.09 33.60 -22.90
C MET A 9 4.53 34.35 -24.17
N ALA A 10 3.67 34.40 -25.20
CA ALA A 10 3.94 35.19 -26.40
C ALA A 10 2.68 35.89 -26.93
N PHE A 11 2.69 37.23 -26.98
CA PHE A 11 1.52 38.03 -27.34
C PHE A 11 1.81 39.08 -28.41
N ARG A 12 0.85 39.34 -29.31
CA ARG A 12 0.96 40.46 -30.26
C ARG A 12 0.71 41.79 -29.57
N ARG A 13 1.51 42.80 -29.92
CA ARG A 13 1.58 44.14 -29.30
C ARG A 13 0.33 45.02 -29.50
N ASN A 14 -0.43 44.88 -30.58
CA ASN A 14 -1.49 45.86 -30.86
C ASN A 14 -2.92 45.40 -30.51
N ASN A 15 -3.09 44.61 -29.44
CA ASN A 15 -4.40 44.10 -29.05
C ASN A 15 -4.54 43.99 -27.54
N VAL A 16 -5.77 44.11 -27.04
CA VAL A 16 -6.10 43.66 -25.68
C VAL A 16 -5.79 42.17 -25.60
N ARG A 17 -5.18 41.73 -24.50
CA ARG A 17 -4.85 40.32 -24.28
C ARG A 17 -5.40 39.84 -22.97
N THR A 18 -6.04 38.68 -22.99
CA THR A 18 -6.45 37.94 -21.81
C THR A 18 -5.81 36.57 -21.83
N PHE A 19 -5.51 36.04 -20.66
CA PHE A 19 -5.03 34.68 -20.46
C PHE A 19 -5.69 34.08 -19.22
N THR A 20 -5.85 32.76 -19.19
CA THR A 20 -6.55 32.07 -18.11
C THR A 20 -5.64 31.06 -17.44
N ILE A 21 -5.60 31.08 -16.10
CA ILE A 21 -4.91 30.10 -15.26
C ILE A 21 -5.97 29.39 -14.42
N ARG A 22 -6.00 28.06 -14.43
CA ARG A 22 -6.83 27.23 -13.56
C ARG A 22 -5.94 26.50 -12.58
N LEU A 23 -6.13 26.76 -11.28
CA LEU A 23 -5.41 26.09 -10.21
C LEU A 23 -6.33 25.09 -9.51
N LYS A 24 -6.07 23.79 -9.66
CA LYS A 24 -6.79 22.74 -8.93
C LYS A 24 -6.16 22.52 -7.56
N GLY A 25 -6.97 22.34 -6.53
CA GLY A 25 -6.54 22.03 -5.15
C GLY A 25 -6.42 23.25 -4.23
N VAL A 26 -6.58 24.48 -4.74
CA VAL A 26 -6.38 25.71 -3.96
C VAL A 26 -7.52 26.69 -4.19
N ASP A 27 -8.13 27.13 -3.08
CA ASP A 27 -9.08 28.26 -3.06
C ASP A 27 -8.31 29.59 -2.91
N LEU A 28 -8.42 30.46 -3.90
CA LEU A 28 -7.75 31.76 -3.92
C LEU A 28 -8.62 32.92 -3.42
N THR A 29 -9.79 32.64 -2.83
CA THR A 29 -10.67 33.66 -2.29
C THR A 29 -9.92 34.54 -1.28
N GLY A 30 -9.88 35.85 -1.54
CA GLY A 30 -9.20 36.83 -0.68
C GLY A 30 -7.67 36.82 -0.76
N LYS A 31 -7.07 36.05 -1.67
CA LYS A 31 -5.61 36.04 -1.88
C LYS A 31 -5.17 37.14 -2.84
N THR A 32 -3.97 37.68 -2.59
CA THR A 32 -3.35 38.65 -3.49
C THR A 32 -2.57 37.94 -4.58
N MET A 33 -2.58 38.54 -5.77
CA MET A 33 -1.92 38.08 -6.98
C MET A 33 -1.26 39.28 -7.67
N ARG A 34 -0.04 39.09 -8.17
CA ARG A 34 0.64 40.09 -8.99
C ARG A 34 1.52 39.44 -10.05
N GLN A 35 1.75 40.15 -11.15
CA GLN A 35 2.69 39.76 -12.19
C GLN A 35 3.63 40.91 -12.51
N GLN A 36 4.91 40.61 -12.72
CA GLN A 36 5.87 41.56 -13.29
C GLN A 36 6.50 41.00 -14.56
N VAL A 37 6.62 41.85 -15.58
CA VAL A 37 7.38 41.57 -16.81
C VAL A 37 8.59 42.50 -16.86
N ARG A 38 9.78 41.95 -17.08
CA ARG A 38 11.06 42.67 -17.07
C ARG A 38 11.93 42.28 -18.26
N LEU A 39 12.85 43.18 -18.63
CA LEU A 39 13.77 42.98 -19.76
C LEU A 39 14.67 41.75 -19.55
N ALA A 40 15.18 41.58 -18.32
CA ALA A 40 15.94 40.41 -17.87
C ALA A 40 15.78 40.22 -16.36
N PRO A 41 16.12 39.03 -15.80
CA PRO A 41 16.24 38.84 -14.36
C PRO A 41 17.16 39.89 -13.72
N ASP A 42 16.90 40.28 -12.47
CA ASP A 42 17.72 41.20 -11.68
C ASP A 42 18.03 42.58 -12.32
N THR A 43 17.18 43.06 -13.24
CA THR A 43 17.35 44.39 -13.85
C THR A 43 16.78 45.50 -12.95
N PRO A 44 17.59 46.49 -12.51
CA PRO A 44 17.12 47.63 -11.72
C PRO A 44 16.10 48.49 -12.46
N GLY A 45 15.11 49.03 -11.74
CA GLY A 45 14.09 49.94 -12.29
C GLY A 45 12.66 49.39 -12.24
N ALA A 46 11.71 50.17 -12.73
CA ALA A 46 10.30 49.78 -12.80
C ALA A 46 10.11 48.62 -13.79
N PRO A 47 9.20 47.66 -13.51
CA PRO A 47 8.89 46.61 -14.47
C PRO A 47 8.23 47.20 -15.72
N VAL A 48 8.42 46.54 -16.87
CA VAL A 48 7.81 46.94 -18.15
C VAL A 48 6.29 46.80 -18.07
N ILE A 49 5.82 45.74 -17.41
CA ILE A 49 4.41 45.55 -17.06
C ILE A 49 4.32 45.15 -15.60
N ALA A 50 3.38 45.76 -14.88
CA ALA A 50 2.97 45.34 -13.54
C ALA A 50 1.45 45.11 -13.55
N LEU A 51 1.03 43.89 -13.26
CA LEU A 51 -0.37 43.55 -13.02
C LEU A 51 -0.58 43.31 -11.53
N GLU A 52 -1.66 43.84 -10.99
CA GLU A 52 -2.09 43.64 -9.60
C GLU A 52 -3.45 42.93 -9.55
N THR A 53 -3.89 42.56 -8.36
CA THR A 53 -5.20 41.93 -8.17
C THR A 53 -6.32 42.91 -8.48
N VAL A 54 -7.25 42.50 -9.34
CA VAL A 54 -8.43 43.30 -9.72
C VAL A 54 -9.71 42.49 -9.58
N THR A 55 -10.83 43.18 -9.37
CA THR A 55 -12.16 42.57 -9.21
C THR A 55 -13.03 42.74 -10.46
N SER A 56 -12.75 43.74 -11.30
CA SER A 56 -13.49 44.02 -12.53
C SER A 56 -12.93 43.26 -13.73
N ALA A 57 -13.81 42.71 -14.57
CA ALA A 57 -13.42 41.98 -15.80
C ALA A 57 -12.79 42.86 -16.89
N THR A 58 -12.97 44.19 -16.81
CA THR A 58 -12.42 45.14 -17.79
C THR A 58 -11.13 45.82 -17.31
N ALA A 59 -10.76 45.64 -16.04
CA ALA A 59 -9.55 46.21 -15.47
C ALA A 59 -8.31 45.43 -15.93
N GLU A 60 -7.20 46.14 -16.14
CA GLU A 60 -5.89 45.51 -16.36
C GLU A 60 -5.36 45.00 -15.03
N GLY A 61 -5.05 43.71 -14.97
CA GLY A 61 -4.71 43.03 -13.73
C GLY A 61 -4.97 41.52 -13.78
N LEU A 62 -4.78 40.87 -12.64
CA LEU A 62 -5.12 39.46 -12.40
C LEU A 62 -6.43 39.39 -11.60
N ARG A 63 -7.45 38.76 -12.17
CA ARG A 63 -8.76 38.62 -11.52
C ARG A 63 -9.05 37.17 -11.19
N LEU A 64 -9.46 36.89 -9.96
CA LEU A 64 -10.09 35.62 -9.63
C LEU A 64 -11.48 35.59 -10.27
N ALA A 65 -11.62 34.86 -11.37
CA ALA A 65 -12.82 34.82 -12.18
C ALA A 65 -13.88 33.86 -11.63
N ALA A 66 -13.44 32.74 -11.06
CA ALA A 66 -14.30 31.77 -10.40
C ALA A 66 -13.49 30.94 -9.39
N VAL A 67 -14.16 30.47 -8.34
CA VAL A 67 -13.70 29.34 -7.52
C VAL A 67 -14.81 28.31 -7.59
N GLU A 68 -14.52 27.18 -8.21
CA GLU A 68 -15.47 26.10 -8.42
C GLU A 68 -14.95 24.84 -7.76
N VAL A 69 -15.83 24.01 -7.20
CA VAL A 69 -15.40 22.70 -6.72
C VAL A 69 -15.55 21.72 -7.88
N VAL A 70 -14.42 21.31 -8.47
CA VAL A 70 -14.36 20.28 -9.52
C VAL A 70 -13.74 19.04 -8.90
N ASP A 71 -14.42 17.90 -9.01
CA ASP A 71 -14.00 16.62 -8.42
C ASP A 71 -13.71 16.67 -6.91
N GLY A 72 -14.29 17.64 -6.18
CA GLY A 72 -14.16 17.81 -4.72
C GLY A 72 -12.94 18.60 -4.27
N ALA A 73 -12.18 19.16 -5.20
CA ALA A 73 -11.11 20.10 -4.91
C ALA A 73 -11.51 21.51 -5.40
N PRO A 74 -11.15 22.58 -4.68
CA PRO A 74 -11.35 23.93 -5.20
C PRO A 74 -10.47 24.14 -6.42
N VAL A 75 -11.08 24.61 -7.51
CA VAL A 75 -10.43 25.04 -8.74
C VAL A 75 -10.61 26.54 -8.86
N SER A 76 -9.53 27.28 -8.64
CA SER A 76 -9.50 28.72 -8.79
C SER A 76 -9.12 29.09 -10.22
N THR A 77 -10.00 29.80 -10.92
CA THR A 77 -9.74 30.33 -12.27
C THR A 77 -9.31 31.79 -12.16
N ILE A 78 -8.07 32.09 -12.52
CA ILE A 78 -7.53 33.45 -12.64
C ILE A 78 -7.61 33.86 -14.11
N ILE A 79 -8.11 35.06 -14.40
CA ILE A 79 -8.01 35.68 -15.72
C ILE A 79 -7.10 36.89 -15.60
N GLY A 80 -5.97 36.84 -16.30
CA GLY A 80 -5.09 37.99 -16.47
C GLY A 80 -5.48 38.80 -17.70
N ARG A 81 -5.41 40.12 -17.60
CA ARG A 81 -5.72 41.04 -18.71
C ARG A 81 -4.65 42.11 -18.85
N TYR A 82 -4.14 42.27 -20.07
CA TYR A 82 -3.34 43.40 -20.50
C TYR A 82 -4.18 44.36 -21.36
N ASN A 83 -4.13 45.65 -21.06
CA ASN A 83 -4.84 46.65 -21.83
C ASN A 83 -4.15 46.93 -23.18
N LEU A 84 -4.92 47.43 -24.14
CA LEU A 84 -4.42 47.83 -25.45
C LEU A 84 -3.28 48.85 -25.32
N THR A 85 -3.41 49.84 -24.45
CA THR A 85 -2.39 50.86 -24.22
C THR A 85 -1.09 50.27 -23.68
N THR A 86 -1.17 49.27 -22.79
CA THR A 86 0.03 48.59 -22.27
C THR A 86 0.68 47.77 -23.36
N MET A 87 -0.10 47.01 -24.13
CA MET A 87 0.42 46.18 -25.20
C MET A 87 1.00 47.01 -26.36
N ARG A 88 0.37 48.12 -26.73
CA ARG A 88 0.74 48.94 -27.89
C ARG A 88 1.81 49.98 -27.54
N ASP A 89 1.64 50.69 -26.42
CA ASP A 89 2.38 51.93 -26.16
C ASP A 89 3.54 51.75 -25.16
N LYS A 90 3.53 50.71 -24.31
CA LYS A 90 4.53 50.52 -23.24
C LYS A 90 5.60 49.48 -23.55
N LEU A 91 5.39 48.61 -24.55
CA LEU A 91 6.32 47.51 -24.83
C LEU A 91 7.50 47.98 -25.68
N PRO A 92 8.75 47.62 -25.34
CA PRO A 92 9.94 48.07 -26.05
C PRO A 92 10.07 47.43 -27.44
N TYR A 93 10.64 48.15 -28.41
CA TYR A 93 11.08 47.62 -29.70
C TYR A 93 12.60 47.41 -29.70
N GLY A 94 13.08 46.40 -30.41
CA GLY A 94 14.51 46.14 -30.54
C GLY A 94 14.79 45.07 -31.60
N GLY A 95 16.02 45.01 -32.08
CA GLY A 95 16.39 44.17 -33.22
C GLY A 95 15.98 44.78 -34.56
N GLU A 96 15.90 43.97 -35.61
CA GLU A 96 15.54 44.40 -36.96
C GLU A 96 14.02 44.68 -37.06
N VAL A 97 13.62 45.39 -38.12
CA VAL A 97 12.19 45.62 -38.39
C VAL A 97 11.52 44.28 -38.68
N GLY A 98 10.59 43.90 -37.80
CA GLY A 98 9.89 42.61 -37.86
C GLY A 98 10.26 41.64 -36.74
N ASP A 99 11.27 41.96 -35.93
CA ASP A 99 11.69 41.09 -34.82
C ASP A 99 10.72 41.13 -33.63
N ASP A 100 10.56 39.97 -33.00
CA ASP A 100 9.96 39.83 -31.68
C ASP A 100 10.91 40.36 -30.60
N TYR A 101 10.36 40.88 -29.50
CA TYR A 101 11.18 41.28 -28.36
C TYR A 101 11.02 40.31 -27.19
N PRO A 102 12.09 39.61 -26.79
CA PRO A 102 12.08 38.71 -25.65
C PRO A 102 12.25 39.45 -24.32
N MET A 103 11.52 39.00 -23.30
CA MET A 103 11.55 39.44 -21.90
C MET A 103 11.34 38.23 -20.98
N VAL A 104 11.28 38.46 -19.67
CA VAL A 104 10.94 37.46 -18.65
C VAL A 104 9.79 37.94 -17.79
N HIS A 105 9.05 37.02 -17.20
CA HIS A 105 7.97 37.33 -16.26
C HIS A 105 7.97 36.40 -15.06
N GLU A 106 7.36 36.88 -13.98
CA GLU A 106 6.98 36.09 -12.82
C GLU A 106 5.58 36.46 -12.34
N ILE A 107 4.83 35.45 -11.88
CA ILE A 107 3.52 35.61 -11.23
C ILE A 107 3.63 35.11 -9.80
N GLU A 108 3.25 35.98 -8.88
CA GLU A 108 3.22 35.74 -7.44
C GLU A 108 1.78 35.60 -6.98
N ILE A 109 1.54 34.63 -6.10
CA ILE A 109 0.27 34.42 -5.40
C ILE A 109 0.57 34.35 -3.91
N ASP A 110 -0.06 35.25 -3.13
CA ASP A 110 0.07 35.33 -1.68
C ASP A 110 1.53 35.43 -1.19
N GLY A 111 2.33 36.29 -1.84
CA GLY A 111 3.73 36.53 -1.44
C GLY A 111 4.74 35.51 -1.96
N LYS A 112 4.32 34.52 -2.77
CA LYS A 112 5.20 33.46 -3.29
C LYS A 112 5.14 33.37 -4.81
N THR A 113 6.30 33.32 -5.46
CA THR A 113 6.38 33.03 -6.89
C THR A 113 5.76 31.66 -7.17
N ARG A 114 4.93 31.59 -8.21
CA ARG A 114 4.24 30.36 -8.63
C ARG A 114 4.46 30.07 -10.09
N PHE A 115 4.63 31.11 -10.89
CA PHE A 115 4.95 30.99 -12.31
C PHE A 115 6.13 31.88 -12.65
N TYR A 116 7.00 31.40 -13.51
CA TYR A 116 8.10 32.19 -14.09
C TYR A 116 8.37 31.75 -15.52
N GLY A 117 8.94 32.59 -16.37
CA GLY A 117 9.33 32.16 -17.71
C GLY A 117 9.57 33.29 -18.69
N ARG A 118 9.67 32.94 -19.96
CA ARG A 118 9.88 33.92 -21.05
C ARG A 118 8.57 34.65 -21.32
N TRP A 119 8.67 35.92 -21.67
CA TRP A 119 7.55 36.72 -22.13
C TRP A 119 7.95 37.40 -23.42
N VAL A 120 7.26 37.12 -24.52
CA VAL A 120 7.65 37.57 -25.85
C VAL A 120 6.57 38.49 -26.41
N ALA A 121 6.95 39.72 -26.71
CA ALA A 121 6.06 40.61 -27.45
C ALA A 121 6.30 40.52 -28.94
N ARG A 122 5.36 39.83 -29.59
CA ARG A 122 5.39 39.43 -31.00
C ARG A 122 5.22 40.61 -31.93
N ALA A 123 6.05 40.67 -32.96
CA ALA A 123 5.83 41.55 -34.09
C ALA A 123 4.50 41.22 -34.78
N THR A 124 3.86 42.22 -35.37
CA THR A 124 2.58 42.04 -36.06
C THR A 124 2.44 42.98 -37.25
N VAL A 125 1.58 42.58 -38.18
CA VAL A 125 1.29 43.33 -39.41
C VAL A 125 0.12 44.30 -39.20
N LEU A 126 -0.83 43.98 -38.32
CA LEU A 126 -2.03 44.78 -38.09
C LEU A 126 -1.79 45.86 -37.04
N ASP A 127 -2.28 47.08 -37.31
CA ASP A 127 -2.21 48.27 -36.45
C ASP A 127 -0.77 48.66 -36.02
N SER A 128 0.22 48.38 -36.90
CA SER A 128 1.66 48.62 -36.67
C SER A 128 2.17 49.95 -37.23
N GLU A 129 1.29 50.88 -37.60
CA GLU A 129 1.63 52.17 -38.22
C GLU A 129 2.48 53.06 -37.31
N ALA A 130 2.42 52.83 -35.99
CA ALA A 130 3.21 53.54 -34.97
C ALA A 130 4.54 52.85 -34.61
N ALA A 131 4.88 51.72 -35.25
CA ALA A 131 6.12 51.00 -34.93
C ALA A 131 7.35 51.79 -35.42
N PRO A 132 8.38 52.00 -34.57
CA PRO A 132 9.54 52.80 -34.94
C PRO A 132 10.41 52.10 -35.99
N LEU A 133 10.87 52.89 -36.98
CA LEU A 133 11.78 52.45 -38.04
C LEU A 133 13.23 52.30 -37.54
N GLN A 134 13.63 53.12 -36.56
CA GLN A 134 14.92 53.02 -35.87
C GLN A 134 14.70 52.29 -34.55
N ARG A 135 15.42 51.19 -34.33
CA ARG A 135 15.28 50.31 -33.17
C ARG A 135 16.64 50.05 -32.57
N GLU A 136 16.70 50.01 -31.23
CA GLU A 136 17.93 49.66 -30.53
C GLU A 136 18.27 48.18 -30.79
N PRO A 137 19.56 47.81 -30.90
CA PRO A 137 19.98 46.42 -30.91
C PRO A 137 19.45 45.70 -29.66
N LEU A 138 19.10 44.41 -29.78
CA LEU A 138 18.69 43.61 -28.62
C LEU A 138 19.85 43.52 -27.61
N ALA A 139 19.82 44.36 -26.58
CA ALA A 139 20.84 44.37 -25.55
C ALA A 139 20.71 43.13 -24.66
N GLY A 140 21.78 42.30 -24.59
CA GLY A 140 21.96 41.32 -23.52
C GLY A 140 21.25 39.96 -23.64
N VAL A 141 20.58 39.64 -24.75
CA VAL A 141 19.93 38.32 -24.93
C VAL A 141 20.84 37.41 -25.76
N GLN A 142 21.41 36.37 -25.13
CA GLN A 142 22.22 35.37 -25.83
C GLN A 142 21.44 34.77 -27.01
N ARG A 143 21.93 35.01 -28.24
CA ARG A 143 21.55 34.28 -29.45
C ARG A 143 22.07 32.85 -29.35
N GLY A 144 21.30 31.95 -28.73
CA GLY A 144 21.59 30.53 -28.68
C GLY A 144 20.41 29.68 -29.13
N LEU A 145 20.61 28.94 -30.23
CA LEU A 145 19.85 27.76 -30.71
C LEU A 145 18.74 27.97 -31.76
N VAL A 146 19.22 28.09 -33.00
CA VAL A 146 18.91 27.32 -34.25
C VAL A 146 17.55 26.61 -34.43
N SER A 147 16.90 27.05 -35.52
CA SER A 147 16.12 26.37 -36.59
C SER A 147 15.02 25.33 -36.30
N ALA A 148 13.91 25.63 -36.98
CA ALA A 148 13.15 24.74 -37.86
C ALA A 148 12.49 23.52 -37.22
N ASP A 149 11.27 23.74 -36.75
CA ASP A 149 10.18 22.82 -37.06
C ASP A 149 9.07 23.62 -37.73
N THR A 150 8.97 23.43 -39.05
CA THR A 150 7.73 23.70 -39.77
C THR A 150 6.80 22.56 -39.39
N VAL A 151 6.09 22.72 -38.27
CA VAL A 151 4.90 21.92 -37.99
C VAL A 151 3.72 22.81 -38.32
N GLU A 152 2.91 22.37 -39.28
CA GLU A 152 1.54 22.86 -39.46
C GLU A 152 0.87 22.93 -38.09
N ILE A 153 0.61 24.15 -37.62
CA ILE A 153 -0.35 24.35 -36.53
C ILE A 153 -1.67 24.69 -37.19
N SER A 154 -2.52 23.67 -37.24
CA SER A 154 -3.95 23.78 -37.08
C SER A 154 -4.31 25.02 -36.26
N ALA A 155 -4.97 25.97 -36.91
CA ALA A 155 -5.61 27.07 -36.21
C ALA A 155 -6.78 26.51 -35.38
N THR A 156 -6.54 26.11 -34.14
CA THR A 156 -7.58 26.14 -33.11
C THR A 156 -7.57 27.55 -32.52
N ILE A 157 -8.30 28.45 -33.15
CA ILE A 157 -8.71 29.70 -32.51
C ILE A 157 -9.75 29.32 -31.45
N SER A 158 -9.33 29.21 -30.19
CA SER A 158 -10.26 29.27 -29.06
C SER A 158 -9.87 30.47 -28.19
N ALA A 159 -10.87 31.25 -27.78
CA ALA A 159 -10.69 32.53 -27.10
C ALA A 159 -10.19 32.39 -25.64
N ASP A 160 -9.94 31.16 -25.16
CA ASP A 160 -9.63 30.87 -23.76
C ASP A 160 -8.45 29.89 -23.66
N GLU A 161 -7.21 30.40 -23.79
CA GLU A 161 -6.03 29.66 -23.30
C GLU A 161 -6.16 29.51 -21.78
N ALA A 162 -6.68 28.37 -21.33
CA ALA A 162 -6.69 27.97 -19.93
C ALA A 162 -5.57 26.96 -19.68
N ILE A 163 -4.58 27.35 -18.87
CA ILE A 163 -3.59 26.40 -18.35
C ILE A 163 -4.15 25.80 -17.07
N GLU A 164 -4.21 24.48 -17.02
CA GLU A 164 -4.61 23.74 -15.83
C GLU A 164 -3.37 23.29 -15.06
N VAL A 165 -3.17 23.83 -13.86
CA VAL A 165 -2.12 23.42 -12.94
C VAL A 165 -2.76 22.78 -11.72
N THR A 166 -2.47 21.50 -11.51
CA THR A 166 -2.86 20.77 -10.31
C THR A 166 -1.84 21.04 -9.22
N LEU A 167 -2.23 21.77 -8.19
CA LEU A 167 -1.45 21.98 -6.97
C LEU A 167 -1.99 21.02 -5.89
N ASP A 168 -1.29 19.89 -5.74
CA ASP A 168 -1.36 18.87 -4.68
C ASP A 168 -2.70 18.16 -4.33
N GLY A 169 -2.63 16.81 -4.28
CA GLY A 169 -3.38 15.95 -3.36
C GLY A 169 -4.74 15.39 -3.79
N ALA A 170 -5.47 15.99 -4.74
CA ALA A 170 -6.78 15.47 -5.15
C ALA A 170 -6.71 14.12 -5.90
N GLY A 171 -5.60 13.89 -6.61
CA GLY A 171 -5.29 12.61 -7.25
C GLY A 171 -4.97 11.49 -6.25
N ASP A 172 -4.70 11.83 -4.97
CA ASP A 172 -4.39 10.87 -3.92
C ASP A 172 -5.63 10.46 -3.12
N LEU A 173 -6.76 11.17 -3.20
CA LEU A 173 -7.99 10.79 -2.51
C LEU A 173 -8.68 9.56 -3.11
N GLY A 174 -8.61 9.38 -4.44
CA GLY A 174 -9.10 8.16 -5.10
C GLY A 174 -8.31 6.91 -4.71
N PRO A 175 -6.97 6.95 -4.78
CA PRO A 175 -6.09 5.93 -4.25
C PRO A 175 -6.18 5.74 -2.74
N LEU A 176 -6.32 6.79 -1.92
CA LEU A 176 -6.48 6.67 -0.46
C LEU A 176 -7.86 6.09 -0.09
N LEU A 177 -8.93 6.44 -0.80
CA LEU A 177 -10.24 5.80 -0.64
C LEU A 177 -10.20 4.35 -1.12
N GLY A 178 -9.53 4.08 -2.25
CA GLY A 178 -9.31 2.72 -2.73
C GLY A 178 -8.45 1.88 -1.79
N SER A 179 -7.41 2.47 -1.20
CA SER A 179 -6.56 1.84 -0.19
C SER A 179 -7.30 1.66 1.13
N ALA A 180 -8.14 2.60 1.56
CA ALA A 180 -8.98 2.48 2.76
C ALA A 180 -10.10 1.44 2.56
N GLN A 181 -10.70 1.37 1.37
CA GLN A 181 -11.69 0.33 1.02
C GLN A 181 -11.03 -1.04 0.90
N THR A 182 -9.83 -1.11 0.33
CA THR A 182 -9.03 -2.34 0.25
C THR A 182 -8.56 -2.78 1.63
N ALA A 183 -8.14 -1.85 2.49
CA ALA A 183 -7.76 -2.11 3.88
C ALA A 183 -8.98 -2.56 4.71
N ALA A 184 -10.14 -1.91 4.56
CA ALA A 184 -11.39 -2.32 5.20
C ALA A 184 -11.85 -3.70 4.74
N ALA A 185 -11.76 -4.00 3.44
CA ALA A 185 -12.08 -5.31 2.88
C ALA A 185 -11.08 -6.39 3.33
N ALA A 186 -9.79 -6.08 3.37
CA ALA A 186 -8.74 -6.96 3.88
C ALA A 186 -8.88 -7.20 5.38
N ALA A 187 -9.27 -6.19 6.17
CA ALA A 187 -9.53 -6.30 7.59
C ALA A 187 -10.82 -7.08 7.87
N GLN A 188 -11.86 -6.94 7.04
CA GLN A 188 -13.06 -7.79 7.10
C GLN A 188 -12.76 -9.24 6.70
N GLN A 189 -11.93 -9.48 5.69
CA GLN A 189 -11.48 -10.82 5.31
C GLN A 189 -10.58 -11.43 6.38
N ALA A 190 -9.65 -10.68 6.95
CA ALA A 190 -8.80 -11.12 8.04
C ALA A 190 -9.62 -11.38 9.32
N LEU A 191 -10.67 -10.60 9.60
CA LEU A 191 -11.63 -10.87 10.67
C LEU A 191 -12.38 -12.18 10.40
N ALA A 192 -12.86 -12.38 9.16
CA ALA A 192 -13.50 -13.62 8.76
C ALA A 192 -12.55 -14.83 8.83
N MET A 193 -11.27 -14.66 8.49
CA MET A 193 -10.23 -15.69 8.58
C MET A 193 -9.84 -15.99 10.04
N VAL A 194 -9.78 -14.99 10.91
CA VAL A 194 -9.55 -15.18 12.35
C VAL A 194 -10.77 -15.83 13.00
N GLN A 195 -11.99 -15.43 12.66
CA GLN A 195 -13.23 -16.08 13.11
C GLN A 195 -13.33 -17.52 12.58
N HIS A 196 -12.91 -17.76 11.35
CA HIS A 196 -12.80 -19.10 10.76
C HIS A 196 -11.69 -19.93 11.43
N ALA A 197 -10.52 -19.36 11.70
CA ALA A 197 -9.43 -20.01 12.42
C ALA A 197 -9.85 -20.35 13.86
N THR A 198 -10.57 -19.46 14.55
CA THR A 198 -11.17 -19.72 15.88
C THR A 198 -12.14 -20.92 15.84
N LYS A 199 -12.79 -21.17 14.69
CA LYS A 199 -13.69 -22.30 14.44
C LYS A 199 -12.95 -23.62 14.12
N THR A 200 -11.67 -23.56 13.76
CA THR A 200 -10.84 -24.71 13.29
C THR A 200 -9.77 -25.14 14.31
N LEU A 201 -9.72 -24.56 15.52
CA LEU A 201 -8.70 -24.85 16.57
C LEU A 201 -9.02 -26.06 17.48
N TYR A 202 -10.00 -26.88 17.11
CA TYR A 202 -10.38 -28.08 17.84
C TYR A 202 -10.07 -29.32 17.00
N SER A 203 -9.27 -30.26 17.51
CA SER A 203 -9.24 -31.61 16.95
C SER A 203 -10.23 -32.48 17.72
N ASP A 204 -11.27 -32.98 17.06
CA ASP A 204 -12.31 -33.78 17.70
C ASP A 204 -11.82 -35.22 17.96
N ALA A 205 -11.83 -35.63 19.22
CA ALA A 205 -11.74 -37.03 19.61
C ALA A 205 -13.15 -37.60 19.73
N VAL A 206 -13.46 -38.61 18.93
CA VAL A 206 -14.77 -39.27 18.94
C VAL A 206 -14.69 -40.50 19.85
N LEU A 207 -15.61 -40.58 20.82
CA LEU A 207 -15.81 -41.70 21.72
C LEU A 207 -17.13 -42.41 21.38
N GLY A 208 -17.14 -43.74 21.47
CA GLY A 208 -18.30 -44.55 21.08
C GLY A 208 -18.33 -44.81 19.57
N ARG A 209 -19.47 -44.59 18.92
CA ARG A 209 -19.62 -44.89 17.49
C ARG A 209 -18.84 -43.89 16.63
N MET A 210 -17.94 -44.39 15.77
CA MET A 210 -17.16 -43.54 14.85
C MET A 210 -17.99 -42.93 13.72
N GLN A 211 -19.09 -43.59 13.36
CA GLN A 211 -20.08 -43.12 12.37
C GLN A 211 -21.32 -42.53 13.05
N ALA A 212 -22.14 -41.79 12.31
CA ALA A 212 -23.41 -41.27 12.82
C ALA A 212 -24.29 -42.38 13.43
N PRO A 213 -24.84 -42.20 14.65
CA PRO A 213 -25.74 -43.16 15.29
C PRO A 213 -26.97 -43.49 14.45
N VAL A 214 -27.41 -44.76 14.49
CA VAL A 214 -28.59 -45.23 13.75
C VAL A 214 -29.68 -45.70 14.70
N ALA A 215 -30.93 -45.66 14.24
CA ALA A 215 -32.05 -46.21 15.00
C ALA A 215 -31.88 -47.71 15.23
N GLY A 216 -32.27 -48.17 16.42
CA GLY A 216 -32.13 -49.55 16.85
C GLY A 216 -33.17 -49.92 17.91
N LEU A 217 -32.98 -51.03 18.61
CA LEU A 217 -33.86 -51.44 19.70
C LEU A 217 -33.62 -50.57 20.94
N LYS A 218 -34.64 -50.47 21.80
CA LYS A 218 -34.57 -49.68 23.03
C LYS A 218 -33.54 -50.27 24.00
N ALA A 219 -32.54 -49.48 24.38
CA ALA A 219 -31.53 -49.88 25.35
C ALA A 219 -32.14 -50.01 26.76
N ALA A 220 -31.55 -50.89 27.57
CA ALA A 220 -31.89 -50.97 28.99
C ALA A 220 -31.55 -49.65 29.70
N ASN A 221 -32.32 -49.31 30.73
CA ASN A 221 -32.13 -48.11 31.54
C ASN A 221 -30.92 -48.25 32.49
N ASN A 222 -29.74 -48.55 31.97
CA ASN A 222 -28.49 -48.64 32.71
C ASN A 222 -27.65 -47.36 32.52
N THR A 223 -26.67 -47.16 33.39
CA THR A 223 -25.61 -46.17 33.14
C THR A 223 -24.56 -46.81 32.27
N PHE A 224 -24.20 -46.17 31.15
CA PHE A 224 -23.17 -46.64 30.24
C PHE A 224 -21.92 -45.77 30.37
N LEU A 225 -20.74 -46.39 30.38
CA LEU A 225 -19.45 -45.72 30.52
C LEU A 225 -18.60 -45.93 29.26
N ILE A 226 -17.95 -44.87 28.79
CA ILE A 226 -16.97 -44.90 27.69
C ILE A 226 -15.71 -44.13 28.10
N GLY A 227 -14.54 -44.71 27.84
CA GLY A 227 -13.22 -44.16 28.21
C GLY A 227 -12.14 -45.25 28.26
N PRO A 228 -10.91 -44.92 28.71
CA PRO A 228 -10.51 -43.65 29.30
C PRO A 228 -10.33 -42.53 28.26
N ILE A 229 -10.55 -41.28 28.67
CA ILE A 229 -10.36 -40.09 27.82
C ILE A 229 -8.86 -39.78 27.71
N PRO A 230 -8.32 -39.50 26.50
CA PRO A 230 -6.87 -39.37 26.29
C PRO A 230 -6.25 -38.04 26.79
N ALA A 231 -7.04 -36.99 26.98
CA ALA A 231 -6.58 -35.66 27.43
C ALA A 231 -7.68 -34.89 28.18
N ALA A 232 -7.30 -33.93 29.02
CA ALA A 232 -8.24 -33.04 29.72
C ALA A 232 -8.83 -31.99 28.76
N ASP A 233 -10.17 -31.85 28.73
CA ASP A 233 -10.88 -30.89 27.86
C ASP A 233 -12.39 -30.74 28.22
N PHE A 234 -13.29 -30.52 27.25
CA PHE A 234 -14.75 -30.52 27.43
C PHE A 234 -15.51 -31.38 26.40
N VAL A 235 -16.70 -31.87 26.78
CA VAL A 235 -17.63 -32.54 25.86
C VAL A 235 -18.32 -31.50 24.98
N ARG A 236 -18.17 -31.61 23.65
CA ARG A 236 -18.71 -30.67 22.67
C ARG A 236 -20.07 -31.09 22.14
N SER A 237 -20.23 -32.37 21.80
CA SER A 237 -21.50 -32.90 21.33
C SER A 237 -21.73 -34.34 21.77
N VAL A 238 -23.00 -34.69 21.93
CA VAL A 238 -23.46 -36.07 22.11
C VAL A 238 -24.52 -36.34 21.06
N GLU A 239 -24.19 -37.19 20.10
CA GLU A 239 -25.09 -37.65 19.05
C GLU A 239 -25.63 -39.02 19.44
N PHE A 240 -26.93 -39.25 19.29
CA PHE A 240 -27.54 -40.57 19.47
C PHE A 240 -28.86 -40.69 18.70
N ALA A 241 -29.28 -41.93 18.42
CA ALA A 241 -30.60 -42.18 17.88
C ALA A 241 -31.60 -42.40 19.02
N SER A 242 -32.63 -41.55 19.10
CA SER A 242 -33.68 -41.64 20.11
C SER A 242 -34.77 -42.63 19.71
N ASN A 243 -35.20 -43.49 20.63
CA ASN A 243 -36.33 -44.41 20.48
C ASN A 243 -37.69 -43.82 20.93
N GLY A 244 -37.70 -42.57 21.42
CA GLY A 244 -38.92 -41.90 21.88
C GLY A 244 -38.64 -40.81 22.92
N ALA A 245 -39.70 -40.28 23.52
CA ALA A 245 -39.56 -39.28 24.58
C ALA A 245 -38.90 -39.88 25.84
N GLY A 246 -38.14 -39.06 26.55
CA GLY A 246 -37.48 -39.46 27.80
C GLY A 246 -36.47 -38.43 28.28
N THR A 247 -35.48 -38.85 29.05
CA THR A 247 -34.42 -37.96 29.57
C THR A 247 -33.04 -38.48 29.23
N PHE A 248 -32.05 -37.58 29.21
CA PHE A 248 -30.64 -37.89 29.00
C PHE A 248 -29.77 -37.08 29.98
N GLN A 249 -28.72 -37.68 30.53
CA GLN A 249 -27.79 -37.02 31.45
C GLN A 249 -26.37 -37.60 31.30
N LEU A 250 -25.37 -36.73 31.46
CA LEU A 250 -23.94 -37.07 31.48
C LEU A 250 -23.39 -37.05 32.91
N ALA A 251 -22.34 -37.84 33.13
CA ALA A 251 -21.52 -37.81 34.33
C ALA A 251 -20.06 -38.13 34.02
N ARG A 252 -19.17 -37.63 34.85
CA ARG A 252 -17.73 -37.85 34.78
C ARG A 252 -17.33 -38.81 35.88
N TYR A 253 -16.56 -39.84 35.55
CA TYR A 253 -16.11 -40.87 36.48
C TYR A 253 -14.60 -41.02 36.45
N THR A 254 -13.99 -41.27 37.61
CA THR A 254 -12.59 -41.71 37.73
C THR A 254 -12.58 -43.19 38.12
N LEU A 255 -11.60 -43.95 37.62
CA LEU A 255 -11.41 -45.37 37.95
C LEU A 255 -10.24 -45.55 38.91
N ALA A 256 -10.50 -46.17 40.06
CA ALA A 256 -9.47 -46.64 41.01
C ALA A 256 -9.89 -48.01 41.57
N ASP A 257 -8.97 -48.97 41.61
CA ASP A 257 -9.19 -50.33 42.15
C ASP A 257 -10.46 -51.04 41.63
N GLY A 258 -10.81 -50.82 40.34
CA GLY A 258 -12.00 -51.42 39.71
C GLY A 258 -13.33 -50.73 40.03
N ILE A 259 -13.30 -49.64 40.80
CA ILE A 259 -14.49 -48.86 41.19
C ILE A 259 -14.51 -47.53 40.43
N TYR A 260 -15.63 -47.25 39.77
CA TYR A 260 -15.90 -45.97 39.12
C TYR A 260 -16.56 -45.04 40.13
N THR A 261 -15.98 -43.86 40.35
CA THR A 261 -16.52 -42.85 41.27
C THR A 261 -16.88 -41.58 40.51
N ARG A 262 -18.12 -41.10 40.68
CA ARG A 262 -18.70 -39.96 39.98
C ARG A 262 -18.11 -38.66 40.53
N GLN A 263 -17.47 -37.89 39.66
CA GLN A 263 -16.86 -36.61 39.97
C GLN A 263 -17.79 -35.43 39.69
N ALA A 264 -18.63 -35.55 38.66
CA ALA A 264 -19.58 -34.51 38.26
C ALA A 264 -20.74 -35.13 37.46
N ALA A 265 -21.88 -34.43 37.38
CA ALA A 265 -23.02 -34.78 36.54
C ALA A 265 -23.59 -33.53 35.88
N SER A 266 -24.08 -33.65 34.65
CA SER A 266 -24.71 -32.55 33.91
C SER A 266 -26.13 -32.28 34.43
N ALA A 267 -26.75 -31.20 33.94
CA ALA A 267 -28.19 -31.07 34.03
C ALA A 267 -28.90 -32.22 33.28
N VAL A 268 -30.12 -32.55 33.69
CA VAL A 268 -30.98 -33.53 33.00
C VAL A 268 -31.58 -32.85 31.78
N VAL A 269 -31.38 -33.46 30.61
CA VAL A 269 -31.91 -32.98 29.33
C VAL A 269 -33.17 -33.75 28.98
N THR A 270 -34.25 -33.04 28.63
CA THR A 270 -35.51 -33.65 28.16
C THR A 270 -35.44 -33.93 26.66
N ILE A 271 -35.77 -35.16 26.27
CA ILE A 271 -35.88 -35.59 24.88
C ILE A 271 -37.37 -35.77 24.56
N ASN A 272 -37.86 -35.07 23.54
CA ASN A 272 -39.30 -34.96 23.30
C ASN A 272 -39.86 -36.05 22.38
N ASP A 273 -39.03 -36.65 21.53
CA ASP A 273 -39.47 -37.52 20.44
C ASP A 273 -38.34 -38.45 19.95
N ALA A 274 -38.71 -39.42 19.10
CA ALA A 274 -37.78 -40.36 18.47
C ALA A 274 -36.96 -39.71 17.34
N GLY A 275 -35.94 -40.41 16.84
CA GLY A 275 -35.08 -39.96 15.74
C GLY A 275 -33.71 -39.46 16.19
N ALA A 276 -32.87 -39.03 15.24
CA ALA A 276 -31.52 -38.57 15.54
C ALA A 276 -31.52 -37.32 16.44
N LYS A 277 -30.72 -37.36 17.50
CA LYS A 277 -30.53 -36.26 18.45
C LYS A 277 -29.06 -35.87 18.49
N THR A 278 -28.83 -34.57 18.57
CA THR A 278 -27.51 -33.99 18.82
C THR A 278 -27.68 -33.02 19.98
N LEU A 279 -27.06 -33.34 21.11
CA LEU A 279 -27.00 -32.47 22.26
C LEU A 279 -25.66 -31.74 22.30
N THR A 280 -25.67 -30.49 22.73
CA THR A 280 -24.50 -29.60 22.84
C THR A 280 -24.42 -29.00 24.24
N SER A 281 -23.38 -28.20 24.52
CA SER A 281 -23.25 -27.48 25.79
C SER A 281 -24.43 -26.54 26.10
N ALA A 282 -25.22 -26.14 25.10
CA ALA A 282 -26.46 -25.40 25.32
C ALA A 282 -27.54 -26.24 26.04
N ASP A 283 -27.50 -27.57 25.87
CA ASP A 283 -28.51 -28.49 26.40
C ASP A 283 -28.14 -29.00 27.80
N TYR A 284 -26.87 -29.35 28.01
CA TYR A 284 -26.39 -29.97 29.26
C TYR A 284 -25.42 -29.10 30.09
N GLY A 285 -25.12 -27.89 29.64
CA GLY A 285 -24.12 -26.99 30.25
C GLY A 285 -22.68 -27.30 29.82
N GLU A 286 -21.71 -26.46 30.20
CA GLU A 286 -20.30 -26.79 30.00
C GLU A 286 -19.91 -28.03 30.82
N PHE A 287 -19.30 -29.02 30.17
CA PHE A 287 -19.00 -30.31 30.79
C PHE A 287 -17.52 -30.67 30.68
N PRO A 288 -16.67 -30.23 31.63
CA PRO A 288 -15.23 -30.44 31.59
C PRO A 288 -14.80 -31.85 32.02
N VAL A 289 -13.83 -32.43 31.32
CA VAL A 289 -13.26 -33.77 31.51
C VAL A 289 -11.74 -33.72 31.68
N GLN A 290 -11.16 -34.71 32.36
CA GLN A 290 -9.71 -34.84 32.56
C GLN A 290 -9.15 -36.05 31.81
N ALA A 291 -7.83 -36.05 31.56
CA ALA A 291 -7.15 -37.22 31.01
C ALA A 291 -7.29 -38.40 31.99
N GLY A 292 -7.70 -39.57 31.50
CA GLY A 292 -7.96 -40.76 32.32
C GLY A 292 -9.38 -40.88 32.86
N ASP A 293 -10.23 -39.86 32.71
CA ASP A 293 -11.64 -39.95 33.10
C ASP A 293 -12.44 -40.89 32.17
N TYR A 294 -13.62 -41.30 32.65
CA TYR A 294 -14.64 -42.00 31.90
C TYR A 294 -15.91 -41.15 31.84
N ILE A 295 -16.59 -41.13 30.69
CA ILE A 295 -17.88 -40.46 30.54
C ILE A 295 -18.98 -41.50 30.77
N GLY A 296 -19.74 -41.30 31.84
CA GLY A 296 -20.98 -41.99 32.09
C GLY A 296 -22.14 -41.26 31.44
N PHE A 297 -23.05 -41.98 30.80
CA PHE A 297 -24.30 -41.43 30.31
C PHE A 297 -25.46 -42.34 30.65
N TYR A 298 -26.58 -41.71 30.95
CA TYR A 298 -27.81 -42.38 31.32
C TYR A 298 -28.95 -41.72 30.56
N GLY A 299 -29.78 -42.55 29.92
CA GLY A 299 -31.02 -42.08 29.34
C GLY A 299 -32.18 -42.97 29.76
N ASN A 300 -33.19 -42.38 30.42
CA ASN A 300 -34.41 -43.10 30.76
C ASN A 300 -35.38 -43.03 29.58
N GLY A 301 -35.38 -44.07 28.75
CA GLY A 301 -36.29 -44.16 27.60
C GLY A 301 -35.67 -43.99 26.21
N PRO A 302 -34.81 -42.98 25.93
CA PRO A 302 -34.51 -42.60 24.56
C PRO A 302 -33.35 -43.39 23.94
N LEU A 303 -32.48 -44.06 24.71
CA LEU A 303 -31.27 -44.68 24.14
C LEU A 303 -31.58 -45.91 23.26
N SER A 304 -30.84 -46.02 22.16
CA SER A 304 -30.95 -47.13 21.21
C SER A 304 -29.69 -48.00 21.19
N TYR A 305 -29.85 -49.26 20.82
CA TYR A 305 -28.76 -50.19 20.55
C TYR A 305 -29.01 -51.03 19.28
N THR A 306 -27.94 -51.49 18.63
CA THR A 306 -28.02 -52.45 17.52
C THR A 306 -27.19 -53.70 17.81
N ALA A 307 -27.51 -54.81 17.17
CA ALA A 307 -26.60 -55.97 17.15
C ALA A 307 -25.30 -55.58 16.40
N SER A 308 -24.14 -56.04 16.88
CA SER A 308 -22.83 -55.70 16.32
C SER A 308 -21.97 -56.94 16.07
N THR A 309 -21.28 -56.98 14.93
CA THR A 309 -20.19 -57.92 14.61
C THR A 309 -18.86 -57.20 14.36
N ALA A 310 -18.77 -55.89 14.68
CA ALA A 310 -17.68 -55.01 14.24
C ALA A 310 -16.59 -54.75 15.31
N THR A 311 -15.36 -54.54 14.81
CA THR A 311 -14.08 -54.30 15.52
C THR A 311 -13.89 -52.87 16.05
N ASP A 312 -14.93 -52.20 16.55
CA ASP A 312 -14.76 -50.85 17.13
C ASP A 312 -13.97 -50.96 18.46
N THR A 313 -12.79 -50.35 18.50
CA THR A 313 -11.73 -50.55 19.52
C THR A 313 -11.96 -49.87 20.88
N PHE A 314 -13.20 -49.75 21.36
CA PHE A 314 -13.48 -49.29 22.73
C PHE A 314 -14.65 -50.06 23.37
N ALA A 315 -14.35 -50.81 24.44
CA ALA A 315 -15.35 -51.55 25.22
C ALA A 315 -16.16 -50.59 26.11
N TRP A 316 -17.46 -50.47 25.85
CA TRP A 316 -18.37 -49.78 26.76
C TRP A 316 -18.62 -50.64 28.01
N LYS A 317 -18.84 -50.00 29.15
CA LYS A 317 -19.17 -50.68 30.41
C LYS A 317 -20.53 -50.25 30.91
N GLN A 318 -21.17 -51.06 31.75
CA GLN A 318 -22.48 -50.75 32.32
C GLN A 318 -22.48 -50.81 33.84
N MET A 319 -23.25 -49.92 34.46
CA MET A 319 -23.53 -49.85 35.89
C MET A 319 -25.04 -49.73 36.12
N ALA A 320 -25.43 -49.76 37.40
CA ALA A 320 -26.81 -49.52 37.82
C ALA A 320 -27.38 -48.20 37.25
N ALA A 321 -28.71 -48.18 37.11
CA ALA A 321 -29.47 -47.04 36.59
C ALA A 321 -29.26 -45.75 37.42
N GLY A 322 -29.35 -44.58 36.77
CA GLY A 322 -29.42 -43.29 37.46
C GLY A 322 -28.09 -42.62 37.81
N LEU A 323 -27.01 -42.90 37.06
CA LEU A 323 -25.66 -42.34 37.27
C LEU A 323 -25.19 -42.45 38.74
N PRO A 324 -24.94 -43.67 39.26
CA PRO A 324 -24.63 -43.87 40.67
C PRO A 324 -23.38 -43.08 41.11
N ALA A 325 -23.32 -42.69 42.39
CA ALA A 325 -22.18 -41.94 42.94
C ALA A 325 -20.88 -42.73 42.90
N SER A 326 -20.94 -44.05 43.09
CA SER A 326 -19.84 -44.98 42.83
C SER A 326 -20.37 -46.39 42.56
N GLY A 327 -19.54 -47.23 41.92
CA GLY A 327 -19.88 -48.64 41.70
C GLY A 327 -18.89 -49.36 40.81
N ALA A 328 -18.95 -50.69 40.84
CA ALA A 328 -18.28 -51.53 39.85
C ALA A 328 -19.08 -51.49 38.53
N ALA A 329 -18.37 -51.52 37.40
CA ALA A 329 -18.97 -51.61 36.09
C ALA A 329 -18.60 -52.94 35.44
N THR A 330 -19.58 -53.61 34.82
CA THR A 330 -19.35 -54.83 34.04
C THR A 330 -19.12 -54.46 32.58
N ASP A 331 -18.32 -55.25 31.87
CA ASP A 331 -18.18 -55.10 30.42
C ASP A 331 -19.52 -55.27 29.72
N GLY A 332 -19.77 -54.43 28.72
CA GLY A 332 -20.93 -54.52 27.86
C GLY A 332 -20.93 -55.79 27.01
N ASN A 333 -22.13 -56.25 26.59
CA ASN A 333 -22.24 -57.40 25.70
C ASN A 333 -21.64 -57.05 24.32
N ILE A 334 -20.56 -57.71 23.94
CA ILE A 334 -19.86 -57.53 22.65
C ILE A 334 -20.76 -57.78 21.42
N ALA A 335 -21.88 -58.49 21.57
CA ALA A 335 -22.86 -58.73 20.50
C ALA A 335 -23.82 -57.54 20.27
N SER A 336 -23.80 -56.52 21.12
CA SER A 336 -24.68 -55.34 21.04
C SER A 336 -23.88 -54.06 21.23
N ARG A 337 -24.21 -52.99 20.49
CA ARG A 337 -23.58 -51.68 20.67
C ARG A 337 -24.61 -50.61 20.94
N ILE A 338 -24.29 -49.71 21.85
CA ILE A 338 -25.10 -48.52 22.12
C ILE A 338 -24.85 -47.48 21.03
N GLU A 339 -25.93 -46.93 20.47
CA GLU A 339 -25.91 -46.00 19.35
C GLU A 339 -25.72 -44.56 19.84
N VAL A 340 -24.53 -44.30 20.38
CA VAL A 340 -24.11 -43.00 20.92
C VAL A 340 -22.71 -42.67 20.41
N ARG A 341 -22.52 -41.42 20.00
CA ARG A 341 -21.26 -40.83 19.55
C ARG A 341 -21.01 -39.56 20.36
N ILE A 342 -19.91 -39.52 21.11
CA ILE A 342 -19.55 -38.38 21.94
C ILE A 342 -18.31 -37.73 21.35
N THR A 343 -18.39 -36.44 21.06
CA THR A 343 -17.26 -35.67 20.56
C THR A 343 -16.67 -34.86 21.70
N VAL A 344 -15.42 -35.14 22.04
CA VAL A 344 -14.60 -34.34 22.95
C VAL A 344 -13.64 -33.54 22.08
N SER A 345 -13.71 -32.22 22.14
CA SER A 345 -12.78 -31.40 21.38
C SER A 345 -11.48 -31.28 22.14
N LYS A 346 -10.33 -31.33 21.45
CA LYS A 346 -9.02 -30.97 22.01
C LYS A 346 -8.73 -29.51 21.67
N GLN A 347 -8.54 -28.65 22.66
CA GLN A 347 -8.00 -27.31 22.48
C GLN A 347 -6.52 -27.42 22.06
N VAL A 348 -6.20 -27.12 20.80
CA VAL A 348 -4.82 -27.25 20.27
C VAL A 348 -3.92 -26.07 20.68
N VAL A 349 -4.48 -25.04 21.33
CA VAL A 349 -3.77 -23.80 21.71
C VAL A 349 -4.02 -23.49 23.18
N SER A 350 -3.00 -23.05 23.90
CA SER A 350 -3.13 -22.63 25.30
C SER A 350 -4.18 -21.52 25.48
N ALA A 351 -4.78 -21.41 26.67
CA ALA A 351 -5.72 -20.33 27.01
C ALA A 351 -5.18 -18.93 26.67
N SER A 352 -3.85 -18.73 26.81
CA SER A 352 -3.17 -17.50 26.41
C SER A 352 -3.20 -17.24 24.90
N GLY A 353 -3.13 -18.29 24.07
CA GLY A 353 -3.23 -18.19 22.62
C GLY A 353 -4.65 -17.89 22.15
N PHE A 354 -5.66 -18.42 22.84
CA PHE A 354 -7.07 -18.09 22.58
C PHE A 354 -7.39 -16.64 22.95
N SER A 355 -6.99 -16.18 24.14
CA SER A 355 -7.15 -14.79 24.55
C SER A 355 -6.39 -13.81 23.63
N ALA A 356 -5.22 -14.21 23.12
CA ALA A 356 -4.48 -13.43 22.15
C ALA A 356 -5.20 -13.34 20.78
N LEU A 357 -5.82 -14.43 20.32
CA LEU A 357 -6.65 -14.42 19.12
C LEU A 357 -7.93 -13.58 19.29
N GLN A 358 -8.57 -13.65 20.46
CA GLN A 358 -9.77 -12.89 20.78
C GLN A 358 -9.46 -11.39 20.91
N ALA A 359 -8.31 -11.05 21.50
CA ALA A 359 -7.78 -9.69 21.53
C ALA A 359 -7.39 -9.19 20.13
N ALA A 360 -6.80 -10.05 19.30
CA ALA A 360 -6.49 -9.73 17.91
C ALA A 360 -7.76 -9.50 17.08
N ALA A 361 -8.80 -10.33 17.26
CA ALA A 361 -10.11 -10.15 16.62
C ALA A 361 -10.82 -8.87 17.08
N ALA A 362 -10.75 -8.53 18.38
CA ALA A 362 -11.29 -7.28 18.92
C ALA A 362 -10.52 -6.04 18.41
N ALA A 363 -9.18 -6.12 18.32
CA ALA A 363 -8.34 -5.08 17.74
C ALA A 363 -8.60 -4.92 16.22
N LEU A 364 -8.80 -6.02 15.51
CA LEU A 364 -9.20 -5.98 14.10
C LEU A 364 -10.60 -5.38 13.93
N GLN A 365 -11.54 -5.71 14.82
CA GLN A 365 -12.89 -5.14 14.82
C GLN A 365 -12.87 -3.62 15.08
N SER A 366 -11.98 -3.12 15.93
CA SER A 366 -11.80 -1.68 16.14
C SER A 366 -11.16 -1.00 14.93
N THR A 367 -10.20 -1.66 14.26
CA THR A 367 -9.61 -1.17 13.00
C THR A 367 -10.63 -1.15 11.86
N VAL A 368 -11.44 -2.21 11.70
CA VAL A 368 -12.54 -2.25 10.73
C VAL A 368 -13.56 -1.15 11.01
N SER A 369 -13.83 -0.84 12.28
CA SER A 369 -14.76 0.25 12.64
C SER A 369 -14.17 1.63 12.34
N ALA A 370 -12.87 1.84 12.57
CA ALA A 370 -12.15 3.06 12.21
C ALA A 370 -12.02 3.24 10.68
N ASP A 371 -11.68 2.17 9.95
CA ASP A 371 -11.59 2.17 8.49
C ASP A 371 -12.98 2.33 7.86
N SER A 372 -14.03 1.78 8.45
CA SER A 372 -15.41 2.00 8.01
C SER A 372 -15.87 3.44 8.25
N LEU A 373 -15.38 4.11 9.30
CA LEU A 373 -15.60 5.54 9.56
C LEU A 373 -14.79 6.42 8.60
N ILE A 374 -13.58 6.01 8.23
CA ILE A 374 -12.75 6.66 7.21
C ILE A 374 -13.38 6.50 5.82
N VAL A 375 -13.84 5.29 5.47
CA VAL A 375 -14.57 5.01 4.22
C VAL A 375 -15.93 5.71 4.19
N ALA A 376 -16.66 5.79 5.31
CA ALA A 376 -17.90 6.56 5.41
C ALA A 376 -17.65 8.08 5.35
N GLY A 377 -16.51 8.56 5.86
CA GLY A 377 -16.08 9.97 5.76
C GLY A 377 -15.56 10.36 4.37
N LEU A 378 -15.11 9.39 3.56
CA LEU A 378 -14.56 9.58 2.22
C LEU A 378 -15.52 9.17 1.08
N SER A 379 -16.63 8.50 1.38
CA SER A 379 -17.62 8.02 0.40
C SER A 379 -18.61 9.12 -0.01
N ARG A 380 -18.66 9.46 -1.31
CA ARG A 380 -19.71 10.29 -1.91
C ARG A 380 -20.97 9.47 -2.15
N THR A 381 -22.05 9.74 -1.42
CA THR A 381 -23.39 9.25 -1.80
C THR A 381 -24.14 10.37 -2.51
N GLY A 382 -24.27 10.29 -3.84
CA GLY A 382 -25.11 11.19 -4.62
C GLY A 382 -26.58 10.85 -4.40
N VAL A 383 -27.36 11.78 -3.86
CA VAL A 383 -28.82 11.61 -3.73
C VAL A 383 -29.49 12.44 -4.81
N THR A 384 -30.27 11.77 -5.66
CA THR A 384 -31.05 12.41 -6.73
C THR A 384 -32.51 12.55 -6.32
N GLN A 385 -32.99 13.80 -6.23
CA GLN A 385 -34.42 14.08 -6.12
C GLN A 385 -35.02 14.12 -7.53
N THR A 386 -36.11 13.39 -7.78
CA THR A 386 -36.88 13.53 -9.03
C THR A 386 -38.15 14.34 -8.76
N ILE A 387 -38.43 15.35 -9.58
CA ILE A 387 -39.61 16.23 -9.54
C ILE A 387 -40.36 16.14 -10.89
N GLY A 388 -41.69 16.19 -10.85
CA GLY A 388 -42.55 15.95 -12.01
C GLY A 388 -42.66 14.45 -12.30
N ARG A 389 -42.44 14.04 -13.54
CA ARG A 389 -42.53 12.62 -13.93
C ARG A 389 -41.37 11.80 -13.35
N THR A 390 -41.69 10.68 -12.73
CA THR A 390 -40.68 9.75 -12.15
C THR A 390 -40.12 8.74 -13.15
N SER A 391 -40.84 8.49 -14.24
CA SER A 391 -40.42 7.68 -15.38
C SER A 391 -40.00 8.56 -16.57
N GLU A 392 -39.40 7.95 -17.60
CA GLU A 392 -39.01 8.65 -18.83
C GLU A 392 -40.22 9.37 -19.46
N PRO A 393 -40.08 10.65 -19.86
CA PRO A 393 -41.11 11.39 -20.58
C PRO A 393 -41.58 10.67 -21.85
N VAL A 394 -42.89 10.62 -22.08
CA VAL A 394 -43.49 10.01 -23.28
C VAL A 394 -44.24 11.04 -24.11
N THR A 395 -44.65 10.66 -25.33
CA THR A 395 -45.50 11.49 -26.19
C THR A 395 -46.87 11.74 -25.57
N GLY A 396 -47.44 12.93 -25.78
CA GLY A 396 -48.74 13.33 -25.24
C GLY A 396 -49.35 14.53 -26.00
N SER A 397 -50.39 15.14 -25.43
CA SER A 397 -50.98 16.37 -26.00
C SER A 397 -50.08 17.58 -25.75
N SER A 398 -49.97 18.49 -26.73
CA SER A 398 -49.14 19.69 -26.59
C SER A 398 -49.65 20.61 -25.48
N ALA A 399 -48.78 21.01 -24.54
CA ALA A 399 -49.12 22.04 -23.56
C ALA A 399 -49.22 23.42 -24.24
N ASN A 400 -50.16 24.25 -23.77
CA ASN A 400 -50.31 25.63 -24.24
C ASN A 400 -49.18 26.55 -23.70
N SER A 401 -49.11 27.81 -24.15
CA SER A 401 -48.02 28.75 -23.82
C SER A 401 -47.92 29.19 -22.34
N ALA A 402 -48.68 28.58 -21.43
CA ALA A 402 -48.65 28.89 -20.00
C ALA A 402 -47.32 28.46 -19.36
N THR A 403 -46.89 29.20 -18.34
CA THR A 403 -45.80 28.74 -17.46
C THR A 403 -46.36 27.78 -16.43
N VAL A 404 -45.80 26.57 -16.43
CA VAL A 404 -46.11 25.52 -15.47
C VAL A 404 -45.02 25.54 -14.40
N ILE A 405 -45.40 25.69 -13.14
CA ILE A 405 -44.47 25.69 -11.99
C ILE A 405 -44.72 24.42 -11.19
N PHE A 406 -43.76 23.51 -11.11
CA PHE A 406 -43.90 22.29 -10.32
C PHE A 406 -43.94 22.65 -8.84
N ALA A 407 -44.96 22.16 -8.13
CA ALA A 407 -45.22 22.57 -6.75
C ALA A 407 -44.32 21.88 -5.71
N THR A 408 -43.58 20.84 -6.11
CA THR A 408 -42.59 20.18 -5.25
C THR A 408 -41.32 21.04 -5.18
N PRO A 409 -40.93 21.53 -4.00
CA PRO A 409 -39.69 22.29 -3.84
C PRO A 409 -38.46 21.40 -3.91
N ILE A 410 -37.36 22.03 -4.31
CA ILE A 410 -36.04 21.41 -4.30
C ILE A 410 -35.63 21.15 -2.85
N ALA A 411 -35.32 19.89 -2.55
CA ALA A 411 -35.07 19.44 -1.18
C ALA A 411 -33.71 19.89 -0.65
N LYS A 412 -32.71 19.98 -1.52
CA LYS A 412 -31.32 20.34 -1.18
C LYS A 412 -30.65 21.04 -2.36
N ASP A 413 -29.62 21.84 -2.07
CA ASP A 413 -28.77 22.48 -3.08
C ASP A 413 -28.15 21.44 -4.03
N GLY A 414 -28.22 21.68 -5.33
CA GLY A 414 -27.77 20.69 -6.31
C GLY A 414 -27.69 21.20 -7.75
N ARG A 415 -27.57 20.25 -8.69
CA ARG A 415 -27.61 20.51 -10.14
C ARG A 415 -28.85 19.87 -10.75
N LEU A 416 -29.57 20.65 -11.56
CA LEU A 416 -30.81 20.24 -12.21
C LEU A 416 -30.55 19.71 -13.62
N LYS A 417 -31.06 18.49 -13.87
CA LYS A 417 -31.27 17.92 -15.19
C LYS A 417 -32.76 17.99 -15.57
N VAL A 418 -33.05 18.40 -16.81
CA VAL A 418 -34.43 18.49 -17.34
C VAL A 418 -34.57 17.65 -18.61
N GLU A 419 -35.53 16.73 -18.57
CA GLU A 419 -35.87 15.82 -19.67
C GLU A 419 -37.33 16.03 -20.07
N THR A 420 -37.62 16.10 -21.37
CA THR A 420 -39.00 16.26 -21.88
C THR A 420 -39.17 15.62 -23.26
N PHE A 421 -40.41 15.48 -23.74
CA PHE A 421 -40.72 15.04 -25.09
C PHE A 421 -41.21 16.22 -25.93
N ALA A 422 -40.56 16.49 -27.07
CA ALA A 422 -40.94 17.55 -28.00
C ALA A 422 -41.56 16.94 -29.26
N GLY A 423 -42.84 17.25 -29.52
CA GLY A 423 -43.55 16.74 -30.71
C GLY A 423 -43.12 17.44 -32.01
N GLU A 424 -42.78 18.73 -31.93
CA GLU A 424 -42.39 19.60 -33.04
C GLU A 424 -41.22 20.51 -32.61
N PRO A 425 -40.43 21.07 -33.55
CA PRO A 425 -39.38 22.04 -33.21
C PRO A 425 -39.97 23.23 -32.47
N SER A 426 -39.39 23.56 -31.31
CA SER A 426 -39.95 24.62 -30.45
C SER A 426 -38.90 25.18 -29.49
N THR A 427 -39.29 26.16 -28.67
CA THR A 427 -38.41 26.80 -27.69
C THR A 427 -38.95 26.63 -26.28
N MET A 428 -38.16 25.96 -25.44
CA MET A 428 -38.46 25.76 -24.03
C MET A 428 -37.71 26.73 -23.16
N LYS A 429 -38.39 27.34 -22.19
CA LYS A 429 -37.78 28.07 -21.09
C LYS A 429 -37.86 27.26 -19.81
N VAL A 430 -36.77 27.25 -19.05
CA VAL A 430 -36.69 26.70 -17.69
C VAL A 430 -36.43 27.85 -16.74
N GLY A 431 -37.28 27.99 -15.73
CA GLY A 431 -37.23 29.07 -14.74
C GLY A 431 -37.03 28.52 -13.34
N ARG A 432 -36.28 29.24 -12.51
CA ARG A 432 -36.14 29.00 -11.07
C ARG A 432 -36.94 30.04 -10.32
N TYR A 433 -37.79 29.64 -9.39
CA TYR A 433 -38.64 30.53 -8.60
C TYR A 433 -38.46 30.31 -7.11
N THR A 434 -38.66 31.35 -6.31
CA THR A 434 -38.95 31.22 -4.87
C THR A 434 -40.44 31.43 -4.63
N LEU A 435 -41.00 30.81 -3.59
CA LEU A 435 -42.40 30.94 -3.19
C LEU A 435 -42.49 31.52 -1.77
N SER A 436 -43.24 32.59 -1.59
CA SER A 436 -43.60 33.15 -0.28
C SER A 436 -45.10 33.46 -0.25
N GLY A 437 -45.84 32.75 0.61
CA GLY A 437 -47.31 32.76 0.57
C GLY A 437 -47.83 32.24 -0.78
N THR A 438 -48.56 33.07 -1.52
CA THR A 438 -49.02 32.81 -2.90
C THR A 438 -48.20 33.53 -3.96
N THR A 439 -47.11 34.20 -3.59
CA THR A 439 -46.29 34.99 -4.53
C THR A 439 -45.05 34.20 -4.94
N VAL A 440 -44.86 34.04 -6.24
CA VAL A 440 -43.65 33.48 -6.84
C VAL A 440 -42.77 34.59 -7.41
N THR A 441 -41.45 34.49 -7.20
CA THR A 441 -40.46 35.45 -7.75
C THR A 441 -39.39 34.71 -8.54
N LEU A 442 -39.14 35.15 -9.78
CA LEU A 442 -38.18 34.52 -10.68
C LEU A 442 -36.76 34.82 -10.22
N VAL A 443 -35.97 33.77 -10.00
CA VAL A 443 -34.54 33.83 -9.66
C VAL A 443 -33.69 33.88 -10.92
N ALA A 444 -33.98 33.00 -11.89
CA ALA A 444 -33.27 32.93 -13.17
C ALA A 444 -34.13 32.21 -14.23
N SER A 445 -33.91 32.52 -15.51
CA SER A 445 -34.53 31.81 -16.63
C SER A 445 -33.51 31.43 -17.70
N TYR A 446 -33.67 30.24 -18.27
CA TYR A 446 -32.82 29.67 -19.30
C TYR A 446 -33.68 29.30 -20.50
N THR A 447 -33.20 29.53 -21.73
CA THR A 447 -33.96 29.27 -22.97
C THR A 447 -33.22 28.24 -23.82
N TYR A 448 -33.95 27.25 -24.31
CA TYR A 448 -33.44 26.11 -25.06
C TYR A 448 -34.25 25.88 -26.33
N THR A 449 -33.56 25.52 -27.41
CA THR A 449 -34.20 25.10 -28.66
C THR A 449 -34.34 23.58 -28.67
N LEU A 450 -35.54 23.09 -28.97
CA LEU A 450 -35.87 21.67 -29.05
C LEU A 450 -35.97 21.24 -30.51
N ALA A 451 -35.41 20.07 -30.83
CA ALA A 451 -35.58 19.43 -32.14
C ALA A 451 -36.95 18.72 -32.26
N ALA A 452 -37.39 18.43 -33.49
CA ALA A 452 -38.60 17.64 -33.74
C ALA A 452 -38.40 16.17 -33.33
N GLY A 453 -39.36 15.61 -32.59
CA GLY A 453 -39.52 14.18 -32.35
C GLY A 453 -38.50 13.55 -31.38
N GLY A 454 -38.98 13.03 -30.24
CA GLY A 454 -38.22 12.18 -29.31
C GLY A 454 -37.98 12.80 -27.93
N LEU A 455 -37.32 12.03 -27.05
CA LEU A 455 -36.85 12.50 -25.74
C LEU A 455 -35.72 13.52 -25.91
N GLN A 456 -35.86 14.67 -25.28
CA GLN A 456 -34.89 15.77 -25.29
C GLN A 456 -34.40 16.02 -23.86
N THR A 457 -33.09 16.17 -23.70
CA THR A 457 -32.46 16.66 -22.46
C THR A 457 -31.96 18.09 -22.70
N VAL A 458 -32.51 19.06 -21.98
CA VAL A 458 -32.24 20.50 -22.26
C VAL A 458 -31.45 21.22 -21.19
N ALA A 459 -31.37 20.67 -19.99
CA ALA A 459 -30.48 21.18 -18.94
C ALA A 459 -29.84 20.00 -18.25
N THR A 460 -28.54 20.06 -17.98
CA THR A 460 -27.79 19.05 -17.20
C THR A 460 -26.96 19.68 -16.08
N ASP A 461 -26.87 21.00 -16.02
CA ASP A 461 -25.96 21.69 -15.09
C ASP A 461 -26.50 23.03 -14.54
N ILE A 462 -27.83 23.20 -14.41
CA ILE A 462 -28.39 24.40 -13.78
C ILE A 462 -28.18 24.30 -12.26
N PRO A 463 -27.50 25.25 -11.60
CA PRO A 463 -27.39 25.27 -10.14
C PRO A 463 -28.74 25.66 -9.53
N VAL A 464 -29.18 24.91 -8.52
CA VAL A 464 -30.45 25.11 -7.83
C VAL A 464 -30.28 25.11 -6.32
N LYS A 465 -31.13 25.84 -5.60
CA LYS A 465 -31.09 25.97 -4.14
C LYS A 465 -32.27 25.27 -3.47
N ALA A 466 -32.06 24.78 -2.26
CA ALA A 466 -33.12 24.23 -1.42
C ALA A 466 -34.27 25.25 -1.26
N GLY A 467 -35.51 24.79 -1.43
CA GLY A 467 -36.71 25.62 -1.36
C GLY A 467 -37.12 26.30 -2.67
N GLU A 468 -36.29 26.28 -3.71
CA GLU A 468 -36.68 26.79 -5.03
C GLU A 468 -37.70 25.86 -5.72
N LEU A 469 -38.54 26.44 -6.57
CA LEU A 469 -39.46 25.76 -7.48
C LEU A 469 -38.93 25.86 -8.91
N ILE A 470 -39.18 24.83 -9.71
CA ILE A 470 -38.81 24.83 -11.13
C ILE A 470 -40.04 25.05 -11.99
N ALA A 471 -39.90 25.94 -12.96
CA ALA A 471 -40.92 26.27 -13.93
C ALA A 471 -40.47 25.90 -15.34
N VAL A 472 -41.42 25.50 -16.17
CA VAL A 472 -41.23 25.26 -17.60
C VAL A 472 -42.25 26.02 -18.41
N GLN A 473 -41.85 26.52 -19.58
CA GLN A 473 -42.72 27.26 -20.49
C GLN A 473 -42.27 27.03 -21.94
N GLY A 474 -43.22 27.00 -22.87
CA GLY A 474 -42.93 26.87 -24.29
C GLY A 474 -44.11 26.29 -25.03
N ALA A 475 -44.56 26.95 -26.10
CA ALA A 475 -45.64 26.45 -26.93
C ALA A 475 -45.17 25.20 -27.68
N ALA A 476 -45.88 24.08 -27.56
CA ALA A 476 -45.52 22.78 -28.14
C ALA A 476 -44.15 22.21 -27.69
N SER A 477 -43.56 22.77 -26.62
CA SER A 477 -42.23 22.39 -26.12
C SER A 477 -42.20 21.23 -25.15
N PHE A 478 -43.36 20.89 -24.58
CA PHE A 478 -43.54 19.73 -23.73
C PHE A 478 -44.99 19.27 -23.84
N THR A 479 -45.21 18.00 -23.54
CA THR A 479 -46.53 17.36 -23.64
C THR A 479 -47.12 17.06 -22.26
N TYR A 480 -48.41 16.76 -22.21
CA TYR A 480 -49.08 16.24 -21.02
C TYR A 480 -49.98 15.05 -21.35
N THR A 481 -50.28 14.23 -20.34
CA THR A 481 -51.16 13.05 -20.44
C THR A 481 -52.06 12.96 -19.20
N GLY A 482 -53.34 12.61 -19.37
CA GLY A 482 -54.26 12.17 -18.28
C GLY A 482 -54.27 13.00 -16.99
N THR A 483 -54.90 12.48 -15.94
CA THR A 483 -54.92 13.08 -14.59
C THR A 483 -53.89 12.42 -13.67
N ASN A 484 -53.19 13.21 -12.84
CA ASN A 484 -52.19 12.89 -11.79
C ASN A 484 -50.72 13.20 -12.12
N ASP A 485 -50.30 14.43 -11.84
CA ASP A 485 -48.91 14.72 -11.46
C ASP A 485 -48.79 14.64 -9.92
N ALA A 486 -47.99 13.69 -9.41
CA ALA A 486 -47.96 13.35 -7.98
C ALA A 486 -47.49 14.51 -7.09
N GLY A 487 -46.73 15.47 -7.63
CA GLY A 487 -46.30 16.68 -6.92
C GLY A 487 -47.30 17.84 -6.98
N GLY A 488 -48.18 17.84 -7.99
CA GLY A 488 -49.01 18.98 -8.37
C GLY A 488 -48.20 20.14 -8.98
N TYR A 489 -48.90 21.10 -9.57
CA TYR A 489 -48.29 22.27 -10.22
C TYR A 489 -49.16 23.51 -10.08
N TYR A 490 -48.55 24.68 -10.29
CA TYR A 490 -49.21 25.96 -10.47
C TYR A 490 -49.14 26.39 -11.94
N THR A 491 -50.06 27.25 -12.35
CA THR A 491 -49.99 27.94 -13.64
C THR A 491 -50.09 29.44 -13.44
N THR A 492 -49.40 30.19 -14.29
CA THR A 492 -49.51 31.64 -14.41
C THR A 492 -49.92 32.04 -15.83
N ALA A 493 -50.27 33.32 -16.03
CA ALA A 493 -50.49 33.87 -17.37
C ALA A 493 -49.26 33.68 -18.28
N ALA A 494 -49.46 33.78 -19.59
CA ALA A 494 -48.42 33.50 -20.59
C ALA A 494 -47.14 34.34 -20.36
N GLY A 495 -45.97 33.67 -20.43
CA GLY A 495 -44.65 34.25 -20.15
C GLY A 495 -44.08 33.84 -18.79
N MET A 496 -42.76 33.93 -18.60
CA MET A 496 -42.10 33.75 -17.29
C MET A 496 -41.93 35.12 -16.62
N PRO A 497 -42.89 35.59 -15.80
CA PRO A 497 -42.82 36.92 -15.21
C PRO A 497 -41.74 36.98 -14.12
N ALA A 498 -41.16 38.17 -13.91
CA ALA A 498 -40.20 38.39 -12.83
C ALA A 498 -40.82 38.14 -11.44
N SER A 499 -42.13 38.38 -11.29
CA SER A 499 -42.92 38.04 -10.10
C SER A 499 -44.38 37.82 -10.50
N GLY A 500 -45.10 36.95 -9.79
CA GLY A 500 -46.52 36.70 -10.03
C GLY A 500 -47.21 36.02 -8.85
N THR A 501 -48.54 36.02 -8.87
CA THR A 501 -49.36 35.31 -7.87
C THR A 501 -49.81 33.96 -8.45
N VAL A 502 -49.48 32.87 -7.77
CA VAL A 502 -49.99 31.54 -8.09
C VAL A 502 -51.34 31.30 -7.43
N GLN A 503 -52.13 30.40 -8.02
CA GLN A 503 -53.41 29.97 -7.45
C GLN A 503 -53.21 29.36 -6.05
N SER A 504 -54.17 29.58 -5.14
CA SER A 504 -54.09 29.12 -3.75
C SER A 504 -54.10 27.59 -3.62
N ALA A 505 -54.64 26.88 -4.61
CA ALA A 505 -54.67 25.43 -4.67
C ALA A 505 -53.79 24.92 -5.82
N LYS A 506 -53.01 23.87 -5.56
CA LYS A 506 -52.23 23.16 -6.59
C LYS A 506 -53.14 22.38 -7.53
N LEU A 507 -52.82 22.40 -8.82
CA LEU A 507 -53.51 21.62 -9.85
C LEU A 507 -52.89 20.22 -9.97
N THR A 508 -53.71 19.21 -10.24
CA THR A 508 -53.31 17.81 -10.48
C THR A 508 -53.95 17.21 -11.73
N THR A 509 -54.67 18.04 -12.49
CA THR A 509 -55.53 17.64 -13.62
C THR A 509 -54.77 17.13 -14.84
N ASN A 510 -53.47 17.41 -14.95
CA ASN A 510 -52.60 17.02 -16.06
C ASN A 510 -51.30 16.42 -15.52
N SER A 511 -50.78 15.36 -16.14
CA SER A 511 -49.41 14.86 -15.89
C SER A 511 -48.47 15.35 -16.98
N PHE A 512 -47.62 16.33 -16.67
CA PHE A 512 -46.66 16.88 -17.63
C PHE A 512 -45.51 15.91 -17.87
N GLN A 513 -45.15 15.74 -19.14
CA GLN A 513 -44.07 14.86 -19.60
C GLN A 513 -42.74 15.60 -19.49
N VAL A 514 -42.43 16.00 -18.27
CA VAL A 514 -41.18 16.64 -17.89
C VAL A 514 -40.65 15.94 -16.65
N ARG A 515 -39.43 15.44 -16.74
CA ARG A 515 -38.71 14.85 -15.63
C ARG A 515 -37.57 15.79 -15.22
N LEU A 516 -37.61 16.22 -13.97
CA LEU A 516 -36.62 17.10 -13.36
C LEU A 516 -35.81 16.28 -12.36
N SER A 517 -34.51 16.12 -12.57
CA SER A 517 -33.63 15.40 -11.64
C SER A 517 -32.65 16.37 -11.00
N VAL A 518 -32.73 16.54 -9.68
CA VAL A 518 -31.79 17.36 -8.91
C VAL A 518 -30.81 16.44 -8.22
N THR A 519 -29.56 16.48 -8.66
CA THR A 519 -28.46 15.73 -8.04
C THR A 519 -27.83 16.60 -6.97
N THR A 520 -27.83 16.10 -5.73
CA THR A 520 -27.18 16.77 -4.60
C THR A 520 -25.90 16.03 -4.24
N THR A 521 -24.79 16.76 -4.21
CA THR A 521 -23.50 16.31 -3.71
C THR A 521 -23.24 17.03 -2.40
N THR A 522 -23.42 16.35 -1.26
CA THR A 522 -23.01 16.89 0.04
C THR A 522 -21.51 16.73 0.22
N PRO A 523 -20.75 17.81 0.54
CA PRO A 523 -19.39 17.67 1.05
C PRO A 523 -19.44 17.21 2.53
N ILE A 524 -18.65 16.19 2.90
CA ILE A 524 -18.65 15.56 4.24
C ILE A 524 -17.42 16.02 5.04
N VAL A 525 -17.15 17.33 5.12
CA VAL A 525 -16.23 17.81 6.16
C VAL A 525 -16.93 18.92 6.91
N THR A 526 -17.58 18.53 8.01
CA THR A 526 -17.93 19.47 9.08
C THR A 526 -16.69 19.72 9.94
N ALA A 527 -16.58 20.88 10.58
CA ALA A 527 -15.50 21.19 11.52
C ALA A 527 -15.36 20.10 12.59
N ASP A 528 -16.50 19.55 13.04
CA ASP A 528 -16.59 18.49 14.04
C ASP A 528 -15.98 17.17 13.55
N SER A 529 -16.21 16.79 12.29
CA SER A 529 -15.59 15.60 11.68
C SER A 529 -14.09 15.76 11.45
N PHE A 530 -13.61 16.99 11.23
CA PHE A 530 -12.18 17.27 11.13
C PHE A 530 -11.51 17.22 12.51
N GLN A 531 -12.19 17.71 13.55
CA GLN A 531 -11.73 17.68 14.93
C GLN A 531 -11.71 16.25 15.49
N ALA A 532 -12.73 15.43 15.22
CA ALA A 532 -12.74 14.01 15.60
C ALA A 532 -11.61 13.20 14.91
N LEU A 533 -11.27 13.55 13.66
CA LEU A 533 -10.13 12.96 12.95
C LEU A 533 -8.80 13.36 13.60
N GLN A 534 -8.68 14.63 14.03
CA GLN A 534 -7.51 15.16 14.72
C GLN A 534 -7.33 14.52 16.12
N GLU A 535 -8.42 14.29 16.83
CA GLU A 535 -8.46 13.63 18.14
C GLU A 535 -8.16 12.11 18.04
N ALA A 536 -8.64 11.43 16.99
CA ALA A 536 -8.30 10.03 16.73
C ALA A 536 -6.81 9.82 16.38
N VAL A 537 -6.22 10.76 15.62
CA VAL A 537 -4.78 10.80 15.33
C VAL A 537 -3.96 11.09 16.60
N ALA A 538 -4.47 11.93 17.51
CA ALA A 538 -3.84 12.21 18.79
C ALA A 538 -3.95 11.03 19.78
N ALA A 539 -5.08 10.28 19.78
CA ALA A 539 -5.31 9.13 20.65
C ALA A 539 -4.52 7.86 20.23
N GLY A 540 -4.10 7.76 18.97
CA GLY A 540 -3.18 6.71 18.48
C GLY A 540 -1.74 6.83 19.01
N GLY A 541 -1.42 7.89 19.76
CA GLY A 541 -0.13 8.16 20.36
C GLY A 541 -0.07 7.92 21.88
N GLY A 542 -0.61 6.83 22.41
CA GLY A 542 -0.43 6.55 23.84
C GLY A 542 -1.24 5.39 24.42
N SER A 543 -0.50 4.35 24.80
CA SER A 543 -0.84 3.26 25.75
C SER A 543 -1.71 2.10 25.24
N GLY A 544 -1.17 0.88 25.40
CA GLY A 544 -1.88 -0.39 25.18
C GLY A 544 -1.05 -1.41 24.40
N SER A 545 -0.22 -2.17 25.11
CA SER A 545 0.74 -3.16 24.61
C SER A 545 0.16 -4.23 23.67
N SER A 546 0.38 -4.04 22.37
CA SER A 546 0.65 -5.10 21.38
C SER A 546 2.03 -4.79 20.78
N PRO A 547 2.89 -5.77 20.44
CA PRO A 547 4.23 -5.47 19.91
C PRO A 547 4.10 -4.68 18.60
N ALA A 548 4.23 -3.36 18.70
CA ALA A 548 4.04 -2.44 17.59
C ALA A 548 5.07 -2.76 16.50
N SER A 549 4.60 -3.06 15.29
CA SER A 549 5.44 -2.99 14.11
C SER A 549 5.82 -1.53 13.87
N GLY A 550 7.07 -1.28 13.45
CA GLY A 550 7.50 0.06 13.06
C GLY A 550 6.73 0.58 11.86
N PRO A 551 6.82 1.90 11.57
CA PRO A 551 6.14 2.49 10.42
C PRO A 551 6.59 1.82 9.11
N ILE A 552 5.61 1.36 8.33
CA ILE A 552 5.81 0.91 6.95
C ILE A 552 6.23 2.10 6.09
N LEU A 553 7.29 1.94 5.30
CA LEU A 553 7.80 2.99 4.40
C LEU A 553 7.34 2.69 2.96
N PRO A 554 6.23 3.26 2.47
CA PRO A 554 5.75 2.99 1.12
C PRO A 554 6.73 3.50 0.06
N LEU A 555 6.84 2.77 -1.06
CA LEU A 555 7.47 3.27 -2.27
C LEU A 555 6.46 4.16 -3.00
N SER A 556 6.82 5.41 -3.22
CA SER A 556 6.04 6.34 -4.04
C SER A 556 6.26 6.05 -5.52
N GLN A 557 5.25 6.34 -6.35
CA GLN A 557 5.48 6.45 -7.78
C GLN A 557 6.52 7.56 -8.05
N PRO A 558 7.45 7.39 -9.01
CA PRO A 558 7.54 6.32 -10.00
C PRO A 558 8.39 5.10 -9.56
N ASN A 559 8.83 5.02 -8.30
CA ASN A 559 9.78 4.01 -7.81
C ASN A 559 9.11 2.71 -7.34
N ARG A 560 7.92 2.39 -7.83
CA ARG A 560 7.25 1.13 -7.53
C ARG A 560 7.68 0.08 -8.54
N ILE A 561 7.98 -1.12 -8.06
CA ILE A 561 8.19 -2.27 -8.93
C ILE A 561 6.81 -2.83 -9.32
N PRO A 562 6.52 -3.03 -10.62
CA PRO A 562 5.24 -3.59 -11.06
C PRO A 562 5.03 -5.02 -10.56
N LEU A 563 3.77 -5.41 -10.40
CA LEU A 563 3.44 -6.80 -10.11
C LEU A 563 3.87 -7.72 -11.28
N PRO A 564 4.37 -8.94 -11.00
CA PRO A 564 4.57 -9.96 -12.02
C PRO A 564 3.27 -10.28 -12.74
N THR A 565 3.37 -10.52 -14.04
CA THR A 565 2.26 -10.92 -14.89
C THR A 565 2.55 -12.30 -15.47
N PRO A 566 1.53 -13.16 -15.70
CA PRO A 566 1.73 -14.46 -16.34
C PRO A 566 2.44 -14.39 -17.71
N ASP A 567 2.39 -13.25 -18.39
CA ASP A 567 2.98 -13.00 -19.70
C ASP A 567 4.44 -12.53 -19.66
N GLY A 568 5.04 -12.42 -18.47
CA GLY A 568 6.41 -11.93 -18.31
C GLY A 568 7.25 -12.74 -17.34
N TRP A 569 8.57 -12.65 -17.49
CA TRP A 569 9.56 -13.14 -16.53
C TRP A 569 10.15 -11.99 -15.72
N SER A 570 10.29 -12.20 -14.41
CA SER A 570 10.93 -11.27 -13.48
C SER A 570 12.42 -11.60 -13.33
N GLY A 571 13.30 -10.66 -13.65
CA GLY A 571 14.74 -10.81 -13.54
C GLY A 571 15.26 -10.54 -12.13
N LEU A 572 16.08 -11.47 -11.62
CA LEU A 572 16.83 -11.34 -10.37
C LEU A 572 18.31 -11.59 -10.63
N LEU A 573 19.18 -10.61 -10.34
CA LEU A 573 20.62 -10.75 -10.57
C LEU A 573 21.40 -10.62 -9.26
N SER A 574 22.19 -11.63 -8.89
CA SER A 574 23.19 -11.55 -7.82
C SER A 574 24.51 -11.01 -8.37
N TYR A 575 24.83 -9.76 -8.08
CA TYR A 575 25.99 -9.05 -8.64
C TYR A 575 26.94 -8.55 -7.57
N GLY A 576 28.23 -8.50 -7.89
CA GLY A 576 29.27 -8.13 -6.94
C GLY A 576 30.53 -8.97 -7.10
N GLN A 577 31.13 -9.36 -5.97
CA GLN A 577 32.36 -10.16 -5.95
C GLN A 577 32.09 -11.64 -5.63
N SER A 578 33.08 -12.33 -5.05
CA SER A 578 33.05 -13.78 -4.78
C SER A 578 31.83 -14.29 -4.01
N LEU A 579 31.25 -13.51 -3.10
CA LEU A 579 30.01 -13.91 -2.40
C LEU A 579 28.82 -13.90 -3.37
N SER A 580 28.72 -12.90 -4.26
CA SER A 580 27.65 -12.86 -5.26
C SER A 580 27.68 -14.06 -6.23
N SER A 581 28.88 -14.61 -6.49
CA SER A 581 29.12 -15.80 -7.31
C SER A 581 29.35 -17.08 -6.50
N ALA A 582 29.07 -17.06 -5.19
CA ALA A 582 29.08 -18.23 -4.30
C ALA A 582 30.41 -19.01 -4.21
N TRP A 583 31.54 -18.30 -4.11
CA TRP A 583 32.85 -18.92 -3.90
C TRP A 583 32.90 -19.70 -2.57
N LEU A 584 33.31 -20.97 -2.61
CA LEU A 584 33.38 -21.90 -1.48
C LEU A 584 32.03 -22.24 -0.82
N SER A 585 30.91 -21.87 -1.43
CA SER A 585 29.56 -22.20 -0.96
C SER A 585 29.15 -23.61 -1.41
N VAL A 586 30.02 -24.59 -1.20
CA VAL A 586 29.86 -25.98 -1.64
C VAL A 586 29.53 -26.94 -0.49
N PRO A 587 28.82 -28.06 -0.74
CA PRO A 587 28.13 -28.39 -2.00
C PRO A 587 26.85 -27.56 -2.19
N PRO A 588 26.34 -27.43 -3.43
CA PRO A 588 25.03 -26.85 -3.69
C PRO A 588 23.92 -27.61 -2.95
N ILE A 589 22.95 -26.87 -2.39
CA ILE A 589 21.79 -27.40 -1.66
C ILE A 589 20.56 -27.43 -2.57
N SER A 590 20.33 -26.36 -3.33
CA SER A 590 19.18 -26.18 -4.20
C SER A 590 19.36 -26.90 -5.54
N THR A 591 19.39 -28.23 -5.51
CA THR A 591 19.60 -29.11 -6.68
C THR A 591 18.32 -29.54 -7.40
N ALA A 592 17.15 -29.10 -6.90
CA ALA A 592 15.86 -29.29 -7.51
C ALA A 592 15.06 -27.99 -7.47
N GLN A 593 14.24 -27.75 -8.49
CA GLN A 593 13.42 -26.55 -8.60
C GLN A 593 11.96 -26.85 -8.22
N PRO A 594 11.46 -26.36 -7.06
CA PRO A 594 10.10 -26.66 -6.58
C PRO A 594 8.99 -25.89 -7.31
N TYR A 595 9.34 -24.83 -8.06
CA TYR A 595 8.42 -23.98 -8.80
C TYR A 595 8.80 -23.95 -10.29
N SER A 596 8.50 -22.85 -10.99
CA SER A 596 8.81 -22.66 -12.42
C SER A 596 9.95 -21.67 -12.66
N ASN A 597 10.76 -21.38 -11.64
CA ASN A 597 11.90 -20.45 -11.75
C ASN A 597 12.98 -20.98 -12.71
N LEU A 598 13.64 -20.07 -13.42
CA LEU A 598 14.58 -20.37 -14.49
C LEU A 598 15.96 -19.77 -14.24
N THR A 599 16.96 -20.35 -14.89
CA THR A 599 18.32 -19.82 -15.00
C THR A 599 18.95 -20.21 -16.34
N PHE A 600 20.18 -19.80 -16.59
CA PHE A 600 20.92 -20.13 -17.82
C PHE A 600 21.35 -21.60 -17.87
N GLY A 601 21.57 -22.12 -19.08
CA GLY A 601 21.84 -23.55 -19.32
C GLY A 601 23.02 -24.12 -18.52
N SER A 602 24.09 -23.35 -18.35
CA SER A 602 25.25 -23.76 -17.55
C SER A 602 25.15 -23.35 -16.07
N GLY A 603 23.99 -22.84 -15.63
CA GLY A 603 23.73 -22.43 -14.26
C GLY A 603 23.63 -20.92 -14.05
N PRO A 604 23.33 -20.47 -12.83
CA PRO A 604 23.22 -19.05 -12.49
C PRO A 604 24.46 -18.24 -12.85
N LYS A 605 25.64 -18.84 -12.78
CA LYS A 605 26.95 -18.19 -12.98
C LYS A 605 27.48 -18.40 -14.41
N SER A 606 26.60 -18.69 -15.38
CA SER A 606 26.95 -18.88 -16.79
C SER A 606 27.64 -17.64 -17.36
N GLY A 607 28.45 -17.81 -18.40
CA GLY A 607 28.97 -16.71 -19.20
C GLY A 607 28.50 -16.80 -20.64
N LYS A 608 28.74 -15.74 -21.43
CA LYS A 608 28.42 -15.73 -22.86
C LYS A 608 29.52 -16.36 -23.71
N ALA A 609 29.12 -17.27 -24.62
CA ALA A 609 30.05 -17.93 -25.52
C ALA A 609 30.79 -16.92 -26.40
N GLY A 610 32.11 -17.11 -26.57
CA GLY A 610 32.95 -16.23 -27.39
C GLY A 610 33.41 -14.93 -26.73
N ASN A 611 32.92 -14.61 -25.52
CA ASN A 611 33.39 -13.43 -24.79
C ASN A 611 34.66 -13.71 -23.99
N THR A 612 35.62 -12.80 -24.08
CA THR A 612 36.91 -12.83 -23.36
C THR A 612 36.91 -11.83 -22.21
N TYR A 613 36.13 -12.10 -21.17
CA TYR A 613 36.15 -11.28 -19.97
C TYR A 613 37.41 -11.57 -19.14
N ASN A 614 38.53 -10.90 -19.42
CA ASN A 614 39.80 -10.89 -18.66
C ASN A 614 40.47 -12.21 -18.17
N ALA A 615 39.89 -13.40 -18.37
CA ALA A 615 40.49 -14.71 -18.10
C ALA A 615 39.83 -15.88 -18.86
N GLY A 616 38.98 -15.59 -19.86
CA GLY A 616 38.26 -16.61 -20.63
C GLY A 616 37.02 -17.12 -19.90
N ASN A 617 35.87 -17.10 -20.56
CA ASN A 617 34.65 -17.67 -20.03
C ASN A 617 34.77 -19.21 -19.94
N THR A 618 34.87 -19.74 -18.72
CA THR A 618 35.01 -21.18 -18.44
C THR A 618 33.70 -21.95 -18.41
N SER A 619 32.55 -21.26 -18.46
CA SER A 619 31.23 -21.89 -18.41
C SER A 619 30.23 -21.17 -19.35
N PRO A 620 30.41 -21.26 -20.68
CA PRO A 620 29.47 -20.69 -21.62
C PRO A 620 28.09 -21.36 -21.49
N GLY A 621 27.03 -20.58 -21.38
CA GLY A 621 25.68 -21.13 -21.17
C GLY A 621 24.51 -20.16 -21.28
N THR A 622 24.75 -18.89 -21.60
CA THR A 622 23.68 -17.88 -21.62
C THR A 622 22.69 -18.01 -22.77
N SER A 623 23.00 -18.80 -23.80
CA SER A 623 22.14 -18.99 -24.98
C SER A 623 20.98 -19.97 -24.78
N THR A 624 20.91 -20.65 -23.64
CA THR A 624 19.83 -21.58 -23.28
C THR A 624 19.38 -21.35 -21.85
N SER A 625 18.20 -21.86 -21.49
CA SER A 625 17.66 -21.84 -20.13
C SER A 625 17.40 -23.23 -19.58
N LYS A 626 17.48 -23.39 -18.26
CA LYS A 626 17.05 -24.58 -17.51
C LYS A 626 16.28 -24.16 -16.24
N PRO A 627 15.56 -25.07 -15.56
CA PRO A 627 15.04 -24.80 -14.22
C PRO A 627 16.13 -24.28 -13.28
N LEU A 628 15.81 -23.30 -12.44
CA LEU A 628 16.73 -22.70 -11.49
C LEU A 628 17.17 -23.74 -10.45
N VAL A 629 18.38 -24.24 -10.63
CA VAL A 629 19.12 -25.10 -9.70
C VAL A 629 20.55 -24.59 -9.59
N GLU A 630 21.14 -24.74 -8.41
CA GLU A 630 22.52 -24.37 -8.16
C GLU A 630 23.47 -25.47 -8.60
N ASP A 631 24.66 -25.07 -9.06
CA ASP A 631 25.73 -25.95 -9.52
C ASP A 631 27.10 -25.34 -9.20
N THR A 632 28.15 -26.05 -9.59
CA THR A 632 29.54 -25.65 -9.34
C THR A 632 30.19 -24.94 -10.51
N ALA A 633 29.45 -24.66 -11.58
CA ALA A 633 30.01 -24.07 -12.80
C ALA A 633 30.04 -22.54 -12.65
N ALA A 634 31.11 -21.89 -13.10
CA ALA A 634 31.24 -20.44 -12.98
C ALA A 634 32.05 -19.84 -14.15
N ALA A 635 31.60 -18.69 -14.64
CA ALA A 635 32.22 -17.99 -15.77
C ALA A 635 33.50 -17.23 -15.41
N ASP A 636 33.69 -16.86 -14.15
CA ASP A 636 34.88 -16.16 -13.63
C ASP A 636 36.07 -17.10 -13.36
N GLY A 637 36.01 -18.34 -13.84
CA GLY A 637 37.05 -19.35 -13.62
C GLY A 637 37.04 -19.92 -12.21
N ALA A 638 36.00 -19.66 -11.42
CA ALA A 638 35.93 -20.12 -10.05
C ALA A 638 35.83 -21.66 -9.93
N GLY A 639 36.95 -22.32 -9.57
CA GLY A 639 37.02 -23.77 -9.34
C GLY A 639 36.32 -24.31 -8.07
N SER A 640 35.60 -23.49 -7.30
CA SER A 640 34.87 -23.92 -6.09
C SER A 640 33.58 -23.13 -5.86
N ALA A 641 32.90 -22.71 -6.93
CA ALA A 641 31.59 -22.09 -6.82
C ALA A 641 30.52 -23.12 -6.37
N GLY A 642 29.46 -22.65 -5.71
CA GLY A 642 28.35 -23.50 -5.28
C GLY A 642 27.01 -22.77 -5.18
N GLU A 643 26.33 -22.88 -4.05
CA GLU A 643 25.00 -22.29 -3.80
C GLU A 643 25.05 -20.76 -3.85
N THR A 644 24.43 -20.13 -4.85
CA THR A 644 24.21 -18.67 -4.88
C THR A 644 22.92 -18.29 -4.14
N PRO A 645 22.69 -17.00 -3.81
CA PRO A 645 21.43 -16.60 -3.19
C PRO A 645 20.23 -16.64 -4.15
N CYS A 646 20.46 -16.92 -5.44
CA CYS A 646 19.44 -16.89 -6.49
C CYS A 646 18.28 -17.83 -6.18
N SER A 647 18.58 -19.10 -5.89
CA SER A 647 17.54 -20.11 -5.62
C SER A 647 16.76 -19.79 -4.34
N GLY A 648 17.44 -19.36 -3.27
CA GLY A 648 16.79 -18.93 -2.04
C GLY A 648 15.85 -17.75 -2.24
N ALA A 649 16.29 -16.74 -3.00
CA ALA A 649 15.51 -15.53 -3.23
C ALA A 649 14.32 -15.75 -4.15
N ALA A 650 14.54 -16.36 -5.31
CA ALA A 650 13.48 -16.64 -6.29
C ALA A 650 12.39 -17.55 -5.70
N ASN A 651 12.78 -18.63 -5.01
CA ASN A 651 11.81 -19.55 -4.44
C ASN A 651 10.99 -18.89 -3.30
N THR A 652 11.63 -18.07 -2.45
CA THR A 652 10.92 -17.37 -1.37
C THR A 652 9.99 -16.29 -1.90
N PHE A 653 10.39 -15.57 -2.94
CA PHE A 653 9.55 -14.57 -3.57
C PHE A 653 8.24 -15.18 -4.11
N VAL A 654 8.35 -16.30 -4.84
CA VAL A 654 7.19 -17.03 -5.38
C VAL A 654 6.34 -17.63 -4.25
N GLU A 655 6.98 -18.22 -3.24
CA GLU A 655 6.31 -18.80 -2.07
C GLU A 655 5.46 -17.76 -1.32
N LEU A 656 6.03 -16.58 -1.03
CA LEU A 656 5.32 -15.50 -0.34
C LEU A 656 4.18 -14.92 -1.20
N ALA A 657 4.39 -14.76 -2.51
CA ALA A 657 3.34 -14.32 -3.43
C ALA A 657 2.14 -15.27 -3.44
N PHE A 658 2.37 -16.58 -3.37
CA PHE A 658 1.30 -17.57 -3.25
C PHE A 658 0.62 -17.51 -1.87
N ILE A 659 1.40 -17.56 -0.79
CA ILE A 659 0.87 -17.60 0.59
C ILE A 659 0.04 -16.35 0.90
N ASN A 660 0.54 -15.17 0.53
CA ASN A 660 -0.04 -13.90 0.96
C ASN A 660 -1.01 -13.29 -0.07
N ASN A 661 -0.85 -13.60 -1.35
CA ASN A 661 -1.64 -12.98 -2.42
C ASN A 661 -2.39 -13.99 -3.30
N GLY A 662 -2.25 -15.30 -3.06
CA GLY A 662 -2.92 -16.34 -3.85
C GLY A 662 -2.45 -16.42 -5.31
N VAL A 663 -1.28 -15.85 -5.63
CA VAL A 663 -0.71 -15.89 -6.98
C VAL A 663 -0.23 -17.31 -7.27
N ASP A 664 -0.74 -17.92 -8.34
CA ASP A 664 -0.28 -19.23 -8.79
C ASP A 664 1.25 -19.22 -8.99
N PRO A 665 2.01 -20.11 -8.33
CA PRO A 665 3.46 -20.20 -8.52
C PRO A 665 3.88 -20.35 -9.98
N ALA A 666 3.08 -20.99 -10.83
CA ALA A 666 3.36 -21.14 -12.25
C ALA A 666 3.20 -19.84 -13.05
N ALA A 667 2.43 -18.87 -12.52
CA ALA A 667 2.21 -17.56 -13.12
C ALA A 667 3.28 -16.52 -12.74
N ASN A 668 4.21 -16.87 -11.84
CA ASN A 668 5.25 -15.98 -11.35
C ASN A 668 6.65 -16.59 -11.58
N VAL A 669 7.15 -16.51 -12.82
CA VAL A 669 8.45 -17.06 -13.19
C VAL A 669 9.56 -16.05 -12.94
N VAL A 670 10.46 -16.37 -12.03
CA VAL A 670 11.71 -15.61 -11.81
C VAL A 670 12.82 -16.21 -12.66
N PHE A 671 13.49 -15.38 -13.46
CA PHE A 671 14.74 -15.73 -14.14
C PHE A 671 15.91 -15.18 -13.33
N ALA A 672 16.66 -16.07 -12.66
CA ALA A 672 17.72 -15.69 -11.75
C ALA A 672 19.11 -16.03 -12.28
N SER A 673 20.09 -15.14 -12.06
CA SER A 673 21.49 -15.36 -12.46
C SER A 673 22.47 -14.59 -11.57
N ALA A 674 23.76 -14.93 -11.64
CA ALA A 674 24.82 -14.43 -10.77
C ALA A 674 26.08 -14.00 -11.56
N PRO A 675 26.07 -12.83 -12.25
CA PRO A 675 27.18 -12.37 -13.10
C PRO A 675 28.39 -11.75 -12.35
N GLY A 676 28.58 -12.07 -11.07
CA GLY A 676 29.67 -11.54 -10.25
C GLY A 676 31.08 -11.98 -10.68
N HIS A 677 32.11 -11.41 -10.05
CA HIS A 677 33.50 -11.84 -10.23
C HIS A 677 34.29 -11.87 -8.91
N GLY A 678 34.92 -13.00 -8.59
CA GLY A 678 35.77 -13.12 -7.41
C GLY A 678 36.84 -12.02 -7.28
N SER A 679 37.09 -11.56 -6.05
CA SER A 679 38.16 -10.59 -5.70
C SER A 679 38.08 -9.18 -6.31
N TYR A 680 37.02 -8.83 -7.02
CA TYR A 680 36.94 -7.53 -7.70
C TYR A 680 36.49 -6.39 -6.78
N ARG A 681 37.13 -5.24 -6.98
CA ARG A 681 36.71 -3.96 -6.39
C ARG A 681 35.51 -3.41 -7.15
N ILE A 682 34.76 -2.51 -6.53
CA ILE A 682 33.62 -1.84 -7.19
C ILE A 682 34.02 -1.14 -8.51
N THR A 683 35.24 -0.61 -8.61
CA THR A 683 35.76 0.01 -9.85
C THR A 683 36.01 -0.97 -10.99
N GLN A 684 36.12 -2.26 -10.70
CA GLN A 684 36.24 -3.33 -11.69
C GLN A 684 34.89 -3.96 -12.06
N LEU A 685 33.82 -3.54 -11.40
CA LEU A 685 32.43 -4.00 -11.60
C LEU A 685 31.51 -2.85 -12.07
N GLY A 686 31.99 -1.61 -12.07
CA GLY A 686 31.26 -0.46 -12.57
C GLY A 686 31.29 -0.34 -14.10
N LYS A 687 30.43 0.54 -14.62
CA LYS A 687 30.38 0.88 -16.04
C LYS A 687 31.76 1.27 -16.56
N SER A 688 32.11 0.80 -17.76
CA SER A 688 33.43 0.90 -18.40
C SER A 688 34.48 -0.13 -17.94
N SER A 689 34.19 -0.98 -16.97
CA SER A 689 35.02 -2.16 -16.71
C SER A 689 34.74 -3.25 -17.74
N ALA A 690 35.75 -4.10 -18.03
CA ALA A 690 35.56 -5.24 -18.92
C ALA A 690 34.53 -6.25 -18.39
N TRP A 691 34.39 -6.39 -17.06
CA TRP A 691 33.49 -7.37 -16.46
C TRP A 691 32.03 -6.92 -16.39
N TYR A 692 31.76 -5.61 -16.37
CA TYR A 692 30.39 -5.10 -16.43
C TYR A 692 29.66 -5.56 -17.70
N ALA A 693 30.39 -5.86 -18.78
CA ALA A 693 29.83 -6.48 -19.97
C ALA A 693 29.14 -7.83 -19.69
N ASN A 694 29.64 -8.64 -18.75
CA ASN A 694 29.00 -9.91 -18.38
C ASN A 694 27.65 -9.70 -17.71
N PHE A 695 27.52 -8.69 -16.83
CA PHE A 695 26.24 -8.29 -16.26
C PHE A 695 25.23 -7.91 -17.37
N LEU A 696 25.66 -7.09 -18.34
CA LEU A 696 24.79 -6.69 -19.45
C LEU A 696 24.42 -7.87 -20.36
N ASP A 697 25.32 -8.82 -20.57
CA ASP A 697 25.02 -10.02 -21.35
C ASP A 697 24.01 -10.93 -20.65
N HIS A 698 24.04 -11.05 -19.32
CA HIS A 698 22.96 -11.73 -18.59
C HIS A 698 21.60 -11.06 -18.82
N VAL A 699 21.54 -9.72 -18.78
CA VAL A 699 20.28 -9.00 -19.01
C VAL A 699 19.78 -9.19 -20.45
N ARG A 700 20.68 -9.10 -21.44
CA ARG A 700 20.34 -9.25 -22.86
C ARG A 700 19.90 -10.67 -23.20
N ASP A 701 20.66 -11.66 -22.74
CA ASP A 701 20.42 -13.05 -23.12
C ASP A 701 19.19 -13.61 -22.37
N ALA A 702 18.95 -13.22 -21.11
CA ALA A 702 17.70 -13.54 -20.41
C ALA A 702 16.47 -12.94 -21.12
N ARG A 703 16.57 -11.68 -21.58
CA ARG A 703 15.52 -11.06 -22.40
C ARG A 703 15.29 -11.83 -23.70
N ALA A 704 16.36 -12.22 -24.39
CA ALA A 704 16.26 -12.97 -25.65
C ALA A 704 15.56 -14.32 -25.44
N LEU A 705 15.87 -15.02 -24.35
CA LEU A 705 15.22 -16.28 -23.98
C LEU A 705 13.74 -16.08 -23.64
N ALA A 706 13.39 -15.05 -22.88
CA ALA A 706 12.00 -14.72 -22.58
C ALA A 706 11.19 -14.44 -23.85
N VAL A 707 11.73 -13.61 -24.74
CA VAL A 707 11.10 -13.27 -26.02
C VAL A 707 10.94 -14.51 -26.90
N ALA A 708 11.96 -15.38 -26.96
CA ALA A 708 11.87 -16.66 -27.68
C ALA A 708 10.79 -17.59 -27.09
N ALA A 709 10.50 -17.49 -25.80
CA ALA A 709 9.41 -18.19 -25.12
C ALA A 709 8.04 -17.46 -25.23
N GLY A 710 7.94 -16.37 -25.99
CA GLY A 710 6.71 -15.58 -26.13
C GLY A 710 6.35 -14.77 -24.87
N LYS A 711 7.35 -14.43 -24.05
CA LYS A 711 7.19 -13.69 -22.79
C LYS A 711 7.90 -12.33 -22.84
N THR A 712 7.45 -11.39 -22.02
CA THR A 712 8.22 -10.16 -21.73
C THR A 712 9.28 -10.42 -20.68
N TYR A 713 10.29 -9.53 -20.58
CA TYR A 713 11.31 -9.60 -19.54
C TYR A 713 11.60 -8.21 -18.98
N ARG A 714 11.69 -8.14 -17.65
CA ARG A 714 12.12 -6.96 -16.89
C ARG A 714 13.01 -7.41 -15.75
N VAL A 715 13.80 -6.52 -15.18
CA VAL A 715 14.62 -6.79 -14.00
C VAL A 715 14.00 -6.08 -12.81
N ASP A 716 13.56 -6.87 -11.83
CA ASP A 716 12.91 -6.37 -10.62
C ASP A 716 13.93 -6.11 -9.52
N ALA A 717 15.01 -6.88 -9.48
CA ALA A 717 15.99 -6.80 -8.39
C ALA A 717 17.41 -7.12 -8.85
N VAL A 718 18.36 -6.30 -8.40
CA VAL A 718 19.79 -6.63 -8.40
C VAL A 718 20.27 -6.70 -6.95
N SER A 719 20.72 -7.87 -6.50
CA SER A 719 21.39 -8.01 -5.21
C SER A 719 22.86 -7.62 -5.35
N TRP A 720 23.32 -6.65 -4.57
CA TRP A 720 24.71 -6.22 -4.53
C TRP A 720 25.43 -6.86 -3.35
N MET A 721 26.36 -7.77 -3.64
CA MET A 721 27.22 -8.43 -2.66
C MET A 721 28.69 -8.16 -2.95
N GLN A 722 29.15 -6.99 -2.51
CA GLN A 722 30.54 -6.58 -2.63
C GLN A 722 30.94 -5.58 -1.55
N GLY A 723 32.20 -5.64 -1.13
CA GLY A 723 32.85 -4.59 -0.36
C GLY A 723 34.20 -5.04 0.21
N GLU A 724 34.41 -6.34 0.37
CA GLU A 724 35.59 -6.93 0.99
C GLU A 724 36.88 -6.57 0.23
N ALA A 725 36.81 -6.33 -1.07
CA ALA A 725 37.93 -5.85 -1.89
C ALA A 725 38.25 -4.35 -1.74
N ASN A 726 37.35 -3.55 -1.18
CA ASN A 726 37.49 -2.10 -0.96
C ASN A 726 37.84 -1.76 0.49
N THR A 727 38.69 -2.58 1.10
CA THR A 727 39.14 -2.45 2.50
C THR A 727 40.61 -2.07 2.62
N THR A 728 41.18 -1.44 1.59
CA THR A 728 42.57 -0.98 1.55
C THR A 728 42.73 0.42 2.14
N ALA A 729 43.96 0.79 2.53
CA ALA A 729 44.22 2.09 3.16
C ALA A 729 43.89 3.31 2.26
N SER A 730 43.87 3.14 0.94
CA SER A 730 43.52 4.21 -0.01
C SER A 730 42.03 4.32 -0.30
N ASP A 731 41.21 3.36 0.12
CA ASP A 731 39.76 3.46 -0.02
C ASP A 731 39.19 4.44 1.03
N THR A 732 38.14 5.18 0.65
CA THR A 732 37.41 6.07 1.57
C THR A 732 35.92 5.77 1.54
N VAL A 733 35.23 5.99 2.67
CA VAL A 733 33.77 5.83 2.80
C VAL A 733 33.03 6.64 1.72
N ALA A 734 33.43 7.90 1.53
CA ALA A 734 32.79 8.80 0.57
C ALA A 734 32.96 8.32 -0.88
N THR A 735 34.16 7.86 -1.25
CA THR A 735 34.41 7.31 -2.59
C THR A 735 33.61 6.03 -2.82
N TYR A 736 33.58 5.10 -1.87
CA TYR A 736 32.80 3.87 -2.00
C TYR A 736 31.30 4.17 -2.13
N GLN A 737 30.76 5.03 -1.28
CA GLN A 737 29.35 5.46 -1.34
C GLN A 737 29.01 6.08 -2.71
N SER A 738 29.85 6.99 -3.21
CA SER A 738 29.63 7.62 -4.52
C SER A 738 29.65 6.61 -5.66
N LEU A 739 30.55 5.63 -5.61
CA LEU A 739 30.63 4.58 -6.63
C LEU A 739 29.42 3.64 -6.59
N LEU A 740 28.88 3.34 -5.41
CA LEU A 740 27.67 2.52 -5.26
C LEU A 740 26.42 3.24 -5.78
N LEU A 741 26.28 4.54 -5.51
CA LEU A 741 25.21 5.38 -6.07
C LEU A 741 25.31 5.48 -7.60
N GLN A 742 26.54 5.64 -8.12
CA GLN A 742 26.77 5.65 -9.57
C GLN A 742 26.43 4.30 -10.19
N LEU A 743 26.85 3.20 -9.57
CA LEU A 743 26.54 1.84 -10.04
C LEU A 743 25.03 1.59 -10.14
N GLN A 744 24.23 2.00 -9.14
CA GLN A 744 22.78 1.86 -9.22
C GLN A 744 22.21 2.68 -10.40
N THR A 745 22.71 3.90 -10.62
CA THR A 745 22.31 4.76 -11.75
C THR A 745 22.65 4.12 -13.10
N ASP A 746 23.85 3.55 -13.22
CA ASP A 746 24.32 2.90 -14.44
C ASP A 746 23.54 1.64 -14.77
N ILE A 747 23.30 0.81 -13.75
CA ILE A 747 22.48 -0.41 -13.86
C ILE A 747 21.06 -0.05 -14.31
N ASP A 748 20.42 0.94 -13.66
CA ASP A 748 19.07 1.38 -14.03
C ASP A 748 19.00 1.79 -15.50
N ALA A 749 19.89 2.69 -15.92
CA ALA A 749 19.90 3.22 -17.27
C ALA A 749 20.13 2.12 -18.32
N ASP A 750 21.13 1.26 -18.12
CA ASP A 750 21.49 0.24 -19.10
C ASP A 750 20.46 -0.89 -19.17
N VAL A 751 19.91 -1.32 -18.03
CA VAL A 751 18.87 -2.36 -18.00
C VAL A 751 17.58 -1.87 -18.64
N ARG A 752 17.16 -0.63 -18.38
CA ARG A 752 15.97 -0.05 -19.03
C ARG A 752 16.17 0.10 -20.52
N ALA A 753 17.36 0.49 -20.97
CA ALA A 753 17.70 0.54 -22.39
C ALA A 753 17.65 -0.85 -23.07
N ILE A 754 18.04 -1.93 -22.37
CA ILE A 754 18.02 -3.30 -22.90
C ILE A 754 16.60 -3.88 -22.89
N THR A 755 15.88 -3.74 -21.78
CA THR A 755 14.59 -4.41 -21.55
C THR A 755 13.42 -3.64 -22.16
N GLY A 756 13.49 -2.30 -22.16
CA GLY A 756 12.38 -1.41 -22.46
C GLY A 756 11.45 -1.15 -21.28
N GLN A 757 11.79 -1.62 -20.07
CA GLN A 757 10.96 -1.40 -18.88
C GLN A 757 10.92 0.10 -18.50
N ALA A 758 9.75 0.57 -18.07
CA ALA A 758 9.57 1.98 -17.71
C ALA A 758 10.06 2.26 -16.28
N GLU A 759 9.93 1.26 -15.41
CA GLU A 759 10.18 1.34 -13.98
C GLU A 759 11.65 1.15 -13.63
N PRO A 760 12.12 1.79 -12.55
CA PRO A 760 13.53 1.76 -12.21
C PRO A 760 13.97 0.40 -11.66
N VAL A 761 15.25 0.10 -11.80
CA VAL A 761 15.88 -1.10 -11.24
C VAL A 761 16.37 -0.82 -9.82
N HIS A 762 15.90 -1.63 -8.87
CA HIS A 762 16.26 -1.50 -7.47
C HIS A 762 17.50 -2.35 -7.12
N LEU A 763 18.36 -1.77 -6.28
CA LEU A 763 19.55 -2.44 -5.74
C LEU A 763 19.27 -2.90 -4.30
N PHE A 764 19.47 -4.18 -4.02
CA PHE A 764 19.29 -4.79 -2.71
C PHE A 764 20.67 -5.13 -2.13
N VAL A 765 21.05 -4.48 -1.04
CA VAL A 765 22.42 -4.45 -0.54
C VAL A 765 22.51 -5.22 0.79
N TYR A 766 23.42 -6.19 0.86
CA TYR A 766 23.91 -6.74 2.13
C TYR A 766 24.91 -5.78 2.78
N GLN A 767 25.21 -5.95 4.08
CA GLN A 767 26.35 -5.27 4.68
C GLN A 767 27.60 -6.14 4.74
N THR A 768 28.71 -5.62 4.23
CA THR A 768 30.01 -6.27 4.29
C THR A 768 30.45 -6.49 5.75
N ALA A 769 30.82 -7.73 6.04
CA ALA A 769 31.06 -8.23 7.40
C ALA A 769 32.55 -8.47 7.73
N THR A 770 33.42 -8.60 6.73
CA THR A 770 34.81 -9.04 6.88
C THR A 770 35.74 -8.36 5.86
N THR A 771 37.04 -8.38 6.13
CA THR A 771 38.07 -8.00 5.16
C THR A 771 38.50 -9.24 4.38
N ALA A 772 38.73 -9.13 3.07
CA ALA A 772 39.07 -10.31 2.26
C ALA A 772 40.50 -10.85 2.49
N SER A 773 41.29 -10.22 3.38
CA SER A 773 42.60 -10.70 3.83
C SER A 773 43.07 -9.93 5.07
N THR A 774 44.04 -10.50 5.80
CA THR A 774 44.67 -9.86 6.96
C THR A 774 45.48 -8.61 6.64
N SER A 775 45.91 -8.45 5.39
CA SER A 775 46.58 -7.24 4.89
C SER A 775 45.63 -6.07 4.61
N ARG A 776 44.32 -6.29 4.71
CA ARG A 776 43.28 -5.28 4.54
C ARG A 776 42.65 -4.98 5.89
N THR A 777 42.61 -3.70 6.25
CA THR A 777 42.34 -3.28 7.64
C THR A 777 41.13 -2.34 7.76
N ASN A 778 40.63 -1.79 6.65
CA ASN A 778 39.64 -0.71 6.68
C ASN A 778 38.22 -1.18 6.35
N LEU A 779 37.67 -2.09 7.17
CA LEU A 779 36.30 -2.62 7.01
C LEU A 779 35.23 -1.53 7.06
N ASP A 780 35.49 -0.45 7.79
CA ASP A 780 34.57 0.68 7.91
C ASP A 780 34.19 1.29 6.56
N VAL A 781 35.08 1.25 5.55
CA VAL A 781 34.86 1.86 4.24
C VAL A 781 33.64 1.29 3.52
N PRO A 782 33.60 0.00 3.14
CA PRO A 782 32.44 -0.58 2.48
C PRO A 782 31.22 -0.57 3.41
N THR A 783 31.39 -0.88 4.69
CA THR A 783 30.28 -1.00 5.66
C THR A 783 29.53 0.32 5.86
N LEU A 784 30.26 1.44 6.08
CA LEU A 784 29.66 2.77 6.19
C LEU A 784 29.29 3.35 4.83
N GLY A 785 29.99 2.99 3.75
CA GLY A 785 29.66 3.41 2.40
C GLY A 785 28.32 2.83 1.92
N GLN A 786 28.07 1.56 2.20
CA GLN A 786 26.77 0.90 1.98
C GLN A 786 25.67 1.55 2.84
N PHE A 787 25.94 1.78 4.14
CA PHE A 787 25.01 2.47 5.02
C PHE A 787 24.67 3.89 4.51
N GLY A 788 25.68 4.63 4.04
CA GLY A 788 25.52 5.96 3.46
C GLY A 788 24.73 5.93 2.15
N ALA A 789 24.94 4.95 1.28
CA ALA A 789 24.22 4.82 0.01
C ALA A 789 22.72 4.53 0.22
N VAL A 790 22.38 3.64 1.16
CA VAL A 790 20.98 3.36 1.53
C VAL A 790 20.30 4.64 2.07
N ASN A 791 20.98 5.41 2.91
CA ASN A 791 20.40 6.67 3.42
C ASN A 791 20.29 7.76 2.34
N ALA A 792 21.19 7.77 1.35
CA ALA A 792 21.19 8.77 0.28
C ALA A 792 20.15 8.50 -0.82
N ARG A 793 19.75 7.24 -1.01
CA ARG A 793 18.80 6.82 -2.05
C ARG A 793 17.89 5.67 -1.60
N PRO A 794 17.15 5.81 -0.48
CA PRO A 794 16.35 4.71 0.11
C PRO A 794 15.16 4.27 -0.76
N GLU A 795 14.82 5.05 -1.78
CA GLU A 795 13.79 4.73 -2.76
C GLU A 795 14.25 3.72 -3.82
N LEU A 796 15.57 3.55 -4.02
CA LEU A 796 16.14 2.63 -5.02
C LEU A 796 17.23 1.69 -4.46
N ILE A 797 17.83 2.00 -3.32
CA ILE A 797 18.87 1.18 -2.67
C ILE A 797 18.35 0.71 -1.31
N HIS A 798 18.11 -0.59 -1.21
CA HIS A 798 17.45 -1.22 -0.07
C HIS A 798 18.42 -2.06 0.75
N PHE A 799 18.39 -1.92 2.07
CA PHE A 799 19.15 -2.78 2.96
C PHE A 799 18.45 -4.10 3.20
N VAL A 800 19.15 -5.22 3.00
CA VAL A 800 18.61 -6.56 3.28
C VAL A 800 19.02 -7.04 4.66
N ALA A 801 20.33 -7.26 4.88
CA ALA A 801 20.88 -7.74 6.14
C ALA A 801 22.41 -7.57 6.18
N PRO A 802 23.02 -7.45 7.37
CA PRO A 802 24.43 -7.79 7.54
C PRO A 802 24.59 -9.32 7.59
N VAL A 803 25.74 -9.84 7.15
CA VAL A 803 25.97 -11.31 7.10
C VAL A 803 26.80 -11.86 8.26
N VAL A 804 27.18 -11.02 9.22
CA VAL A 804 28.02 -11.37 10.39
C VAL A 804 27.51 -12.54 11.26
N HIS A 805 26.22 -12.86 11.17
CA HIS A 805 25.57 -13.93 11.95
C HIS A 805 25.39 -15.23 11.16
N LEU A 806 25.70 -15.22 9.87
CA LEU A 806 25.58 -16.38 9.00
C LEU A 806 26.82 -17.28 9.14
N PRO A 807 26.71 -18.59 8.93
CA PRO A 807 27.86 -19.49 9.02
C PRO A 807 28.85 -19.29 7.85
N PRO A 808 30.13 -18.96 8.10
CA PRO A 808 31.11 -18.84 7.03
C PRO A 808 31.51 -20.20 6.45
N ALA A 809 32.13 -20.16 5.29
CA ALA A 809 32.89 -21.26 4.71
C ALA A 809 34.20 -21.49 5.48
N THR A 810 34.97 -22.50 5.07
CA THR A 810 36.19 -22.95 5.78
C THR A 810 37.30 -21.91 5.84
N ASP A 811 37.29 -20.92 4.94
CA ASP A 811 38.28 -19.85 4.92
C ASP A 811 37.92 -18.66 5.81
N ASN A 812 36.77 -18.72 6.49
CA ASN A 812 36.26 -17.66 7.35
C ASN A 812 36.06 -16.30 6.64
N VAL A 813 35.96 -16.27 5.31
CA VAL A 813 35.71 -15.05 4.52
C VAL A 813 34.41 -15.18 3.75
N HIS A 814 34.18 -16.34 3.12
CA HIS A 814 33.01 -16.55 2.26
C HIS A 814 31.83 -17.13 3.04
N LEU A 815 30.63 -17.03 2.47
CA LEU A 815 29.44 -17.67 3.03
C LEU A 815 29.45 -19.17 2.71
N SER A 816 29.09 -20.02 3.67
CA SER A 816 28.80 -21.44 3.39
C SER A 816 27.57 -21.58 2.50
N ALA A 817 27.35 -22.77 1.92
CA ALA A 817 26.14 -23.04 1.14
C ALA A 817 24.83 -22.75 1.91
N VAL A 818 24.82 -23.10 3.21
CA VAL A 818 23.67 -22.81 4.09
C VAL A 818 23.48 -21.30 4.26
N ALA A 819 24.57 -20.54 4.38
CA ALA A 819 24.51 -19.09 4.54
C ALA A 819 24.02 -18.38 3.27
N GLU A 820 24.48 -18.79 2.09
CA GLU A 820 24.00 -18.22 0.81
C GLU A 820 22.50 -18.48 0.60
N LEU A 821 22.05 -19.71 0.85
CA LEU A 821 20.62 -20.03 0.79
C LEU A 821 19.83 -19.22 1.83
N TRP A 822 20.34 -19.07 3.05
CA TRP A 822 19.69 -18.32 4.12
C TRP A 822 19.60 -16.81 3.80
N TYR A 823 20.69 -16.21 3.31
CA TYR A 823 20.67 -14.85 2.81
C TYR A 823 19.70 -14.70 1.63
N GLY A 824 19.67 -15.67 0.71
CA GLY A 824 18.69 -15.74 -0.36
C GLY A 824 17.25 -15.70 0.16
N ARG A 825 16.92 -16.43 1.24
CA ARG A 825 15.59 -16.36 1.88
C ARG A 825 15.27 -14.94 2.39
N MET A 826 16.24 -14.26 3.00
CA MET A 826 16.07 -12.86 3.44
C MET A 826 15.87 -11.90 2.26
N LEU A 827 16.66 -12.07 1.19
CA LEU A 827 16.57 -11.29 -0.04
C LEU A 827 15.22 -11.49 -0.73
N GLY A 828 14.73 -12.73 -0.84
CA GLY A 828 13.43 -13.02 -1.43
C GLY A 828 12.26 -12.37 -0.68
N ARG A 829 12.32 -12.33 0.66
CA ARG A 829 11.37 -11.56 1.47
C ARG A 829 11.45 -10.07 1.18
N ALA A 830 12.65 -9.49 1.11
CA ALA A 830 12.84 -8.08 0.80
C ALA A 830 12.28 -7.72 -0.59
N ILE A 831 12.53 -8.55 -1.61
CA ILE A 831 12.01 -8.35 -2.97
C ILE A 831 10.48 -8.45 -2.97
N TYR A 832 9.91 -9.43 -2.26
CA TYR A 832 8.45 -9.57 -2.13
C TYR A 832 7.81 -8.29 -1.54
N GLN A 833 8.42 -7.70 -0.50
CA GLN A 833 7.93 -6.45 0.10
C GLN A 833 8.02 -5.26 -0.87
N ALA A 834 9.10 -5.17 -1.64
CA ALA A 834 9.26 -4.11 -2.64
C ALA A 834 8.25 -4.21 -3.81
N VAL A 835 7.93 -5.44 -4.23
CA VAL A 835 7.07 -5.71 -5.39
C VAL A 835 5.59 -5.78 -5.00
N TYR A 836 5.20 -6.69 -4.12
CA TYR A 836 3.81 -6.97 -3.80
C TYR A 836 3.23 -6.01 -2.77
N GLU A 837 4.06 -5.54 -1.83
CA GLU A 837 3.62 -4.60 -0.78
C GLU A 837 3.97 -3.14 -1.13
N ALA A 838 4.64 -2.92 -2.27
CA ALA A 838 5.04 -1.61 -2.78
C ALA A 838 5.69 -0.71 -1.72
N ARG A 839 6.62 -1.27 -0.94
CA ARG A 839 7.27 -0.59 0.18
C ARG A 839 8.75 -0.91 0.29
N GLN A 840 9.51 -0.05 0.97
CA GLN A 840 10.89 -0.35 1.28
C GLN A 840 10.96 -1.62 2.13
N PRO A 841 11.94 -2.50 1.85
CA PRO A 841 12.15 -3.70 2.64
C PRO A 841 12.32 -3.42 4.13
N ASP A 842 11.83 -4.35 4.92
CA ASP A 842 11.93 -4.34 6.36
C ASP A 842 13.38 -4.48 6.82
N CYS A 843 13.78 -3.58 7.72
CA CYS A 843 15.07 -3.66 8.39
C CYS A 843 15.03 -2.96 9.75
N VAL A 844 15.91 -3.38 10.64
CA VAL A 844 16.24 -2.56 11.80
C VAL A 844 17.14 -1.43 11.32
N TRP A 845 16.71 -0.19 11.47
CA TRP A 845 17.45 0.97 10.97
C TRP A 845 17.61 2.03 12.05
N PRO A 846 18.84 2.51 12.34
CA PRO A 846 19.06 3.59 13.29
C PRO A 846 18.56 4.91 12.70
N LEU A 847 17.78 5.67 13.47
CA LEU A 847 17.19 6.94 13.02
C LEU A 847 17.97 8.14 13.55
N ARG A 848 18.33 8.11 14.84
CA ARG A 848 19.00 9.22 15.53
C ARG A 848 19.57 8.77 16.87
N ALA A 849 20.62 9.46 17.31
CA ALA A 849 21.18 9.34 18.65
C ALA A 849 21.08 10.68 19.38
N TYR A 850 20.64 10.67 20.64
CA TYR A 850 20.53 11.87 21.45
C TYR A 850 20.81 11.60 22.91
N ALA A 851 21.37 12.57 23.61
CA ALA A 851 21.70 12.46 25.03
C ALA A 851 20.98 13.53 25.85
N LYS A 852 20.55 13.16 27.07
CA LYS A 852 20.09 14.05 28.13
C LYS A 852 20.95 13.80 29.37
N GLY A 853 21.81 14.75 29.72
CA GLY A 853 22.86 14.52 30.72
C GLY A 853 23.75 13.34 30.32
N ASN A 854 23.90 12.36 31.22
CA ASN A 854 24.70 11.16 30.99
C ASN A 854 23.91 9.99 30.40
N VAL A 855 22.64 10.18 30.01
CA VAL A 855 21.82 9.13 29.39
C VAL A 855 21.76 9.35 27.89
N LEU A 856 22.33 8.41 27.13
CA LEU A 856 22.29 8.36 25.68
C LEU A 856 21.16 7.42 25.23
N SER A 857 20.42 7.82 24.19
CA SER A 857 19.41 7.00 23.55
C SER A 857 19.64 6.96 22.05
N VAL A 858 19.64 5.76 21.46
CA VAL A 858 19.60 5.56 20.01
C VAL A 858 18.24 5.03 19.63
N LYS A 859 17.51 5.76 18.79
CA LYS A 859 16.18 5.37 18.31
C LYS A 859 16.30 4.61 17.00
N PHE A 860 15.56 3.52 16.88
CA PHE A 860 15.51 2.70 15.67
C PHE A 860 14.09 2.62 15.10
N ARG A 861 14.01 2.41 13.79
CA ARG A 861 12.88 1.75 13.14
C ARG A 861 13.14 0.25 13.19
N ALA A 862 12.15 -0.56 13.51
CA ALA A 862 12.26 -2.01 13.46
C ALA A 862 10.93 -2.62 12.97
N PRO A 863 10.96 -3.72 12.21
CA PRO A 863 9.75 -4.37 11.71
C PRO A 863 8.88 -4.93 12.83
N ARG A 864 9.52 -5.41 13.92
CA ARG A 864 8.82 -5.90 15.11
C ARG A 864 9.52 -5.49 16.40
N LEU A 865 8.78 -4.81 17.28
CA LEU A 865 9.25 -4.43 18.62
C LEU A 865 8.90 -5.51 19.67
N PRO A 866 9.55 -5.50 20.85
CA PRO A 866 10.74 -4.72 21.18
C PRO A 866 11.96 -5.20 20.38
N LEU A 867 12.94 -4.31 20.22
CA LEU A 867 14.30 -4.70 19.88
C LEU A 867 14.84 -5.72 20.88
N VAL A 868 15.83 -6.51 20.46
CA VAL A 868 16.45 -7.52 21.30
C VAL A 868 17.97 -7.38 21.23
N LEU A 869 18.59 -7.26 22.41
CA LEU A 869 20.03 -7.47 22.60
C LEU A 869 20.25 -8.98 22.75
N ASP A 870 20.93 -9.58 21.77
CA ASP A 870 21.08 -11.03 21.63
C ASP A 870 22.57 -11.46 21.62
N PRO A 871 23.28 -11.34 22.76
CA PRO A 871 24.65 -11.82 22.85
C PRO A 871 24.75 -13.36 22.76
N ALA A 872 23.64 -14.09 22.91
CA ALA A 872 23.65 -15.55 22.79
C ALA A 872 23.86 -15.98 21.34
N THR A 873 23.18 -15.33 20.40
CA THR A 873 23.32 -15.67 18.98
C THR A 873 24.54 -14.99 18.34
N PHE A 874 24.83 -13.75 18.72
CA PHE A 874 25.92 -12.95 18.12
C PHE A 874 27.25 -13.07 18.88
N GLY A 875 27.29 -13.81 19.98
CA GLY A 875 28.43 -13.87 20.89
C GLY A 875 28.48 -12.69 21.87
N ALA A 876 29.18 -12.87 22.98
CA ALA A 876 29.41 -11.81 23.96
C ALA A 876 30.37 -10.75 23.38
N VAL A 877 29.81 -9.74 22.73
CA VAL A 877 30.54 -8.58 22.21
C VAL A 877 30.66 -7.53 23.33
N THR A 878 31.82 -6.89 23.43
CA THR A 878 32.00 -5.73 24.32
C THR A 878 30.92 -4.70 24.05
N ASP A 879 30.25 -4.25 25.10
CA ASP A 879 29.19 -3.24 25.05
C ASP A 879 28.10 -3.53 24.00
N MET A 880 27.79 -4.81 23.74
CA MET A 880 26.83 -5.26 22.71
C MET A 880 27.14 -4.72 21.30
N GLY A 881 28.39 -4.29 21.05
CA GLY A 881 28.84 -3.68 19.81
C GLY A 881 28.76 -2.15 19.78
N PHE A 882 28.30 -1.48 20.85
CA PHE A 882 28.19 -0.02 20.92
C PHE A 882 29.47 0.63 21.43
N LYS A 883 29.91 1.69 20.75
CA LYS A 883 31.02 2.55 21.19
C LYS A 883 30.64 4.00 21.08
N VAL A 884 30.93 4.77 22.12
CA VAL A 884 30.69 6.22 22.17
C VAL A 884 32.02 6.93 22.33
N SER A 885 32.24 7.98 21.55
CA SER A 885 33.43 8.82 21.66
C SER A 885 33.10 10.27 21.35
N ASP A 886 33.90 11.17 21.90
CA ASP A 886 33.92 12.59 21.57
C ASP A 886 35.39 13.03 21.38
N ASP A 887 35.63 14.33 21.20
CA ASP A 887 36.98 14.87 21.00
C ASP A 887 37.94 14.61 22.18
N THR A 888 37.43 14.26 23.36
CA THR A 888 38.26 13.92 24.54
C THR A 888 38.55 12.41 24.66
N GLY A 889 37.98 11.60 23.77
CA GLY A 889 38.25 10.17 23.65
C GLY A 889 37.01 9.29 23.80
N ALA A 890 37.23 7.98 23.92
CA ALA A 890 36.16 7.01 24.13
C ALA A 890 35.54 7.14 25.54
N LEU A 891 34.22 6.92 25.62
CA LEU A 891 33.47 6.90 26.86
C LEU A 891 33.17 5.45 27.27
N THR A 892 33.10 5.22 28.58
CA THR A 892 32.70 3.92 29.14
C THR A 892 31.18 3.86 29.29
N LEU A 893 30.58 2.72 28.90
CA LEU A 893 29.16 2.44 29.03
C LEU A 893 28.91 1.54 30.25
N SER A 894 28.03 1.94 31.17
CA SER A 894 27.76 1.17 32.40
C SER A 894 26.41 0.45 32.41
N SER A 895 25.51 0.82 31.51
CA SER A 895 24.22 0.17 31.30
C SER A 895 23.89 0.26 29.82
N ILE A 896 23.43 -0.84 29.23
CA ILE A 896 22.94 -0.92 27.86
C ILE A 896 21.65 -1.74 27.91
N ALA A 897 20.54 -1.10 27.58
CA ALA A 897 19.23 -1.73 27.69
C ALA A 897 18.32 -1.30 26.56
N ILE A 898 17.31 -2.12 26.27
CA ILE A 898 16.19 -1.72 25.43
C ILE A 898 15.34 -0.74 26.25
N GLY A 899 15.07 0.43 25.68
CA GLY A 899 14.22 1.45 26.29
C GLY A 899 12.79 0.93 26.48
N SER A 900 12.04 1.58 27.37
CA SER A 900 10.65 1.21 27.67
C SER A 900 9.72 1.28 26.47
N ASP A 901 10.08 2.06 25.45
CA ASP A 901 9.39 2.15 24.16
C ASP A 901 9.63 0.94 23.24
N GLY A 902 10.50 0.00 23.62
CA GLY A 902 10.90 -1.16 22.84
C GLY A 902 11.74 -0.84 21.60
N ALA A 903 11.84 0.43 21.19
CA ALA A 903 12.41 0.87 19.90
C ALA A 903 13.70 1.68 20.07
N SER A 904 14.12 1.93 21.29
CA SER A 904 15.37 2.63 21.62
C SER A 904 16.34 1.69 22.31
N VAL A 905 17.64 1.93 22.14
CA VAL A 905 18.68 1.42 23.04
C VAL A 905 19.15 2.58 23.91
N THR A 906 19.01 2.43 25.23
CA THR A 906 19.42 3.40 26.23
C THR A 906 20.75 2.99 26.85
N MET A 907 21.66 3.95 26.99
CA MET A 907 22.99 3.76 27.53
C MET A 907 23.32 4.80 28.60
N THR A 908 24.02 4.39 29.66
CA THR A 908 24.57 5.31 30.66
C THR A 908 26.05 5.56 30.40
N LEU A 909 26.39 6.84 30.22
CA LEU A 909 27.74 7.32 29.99
C LEU A 909 28.44 7.60 31.34
N ASN A 910 29.73 7.29 31.43
CA ASN A 910 30.53 7.58 32.63
C ASN A 910 30.76 9.09 32.88
N ARG A 911 30.56 9.92 31.86
CA ARG A 911 30.70 11.38 31.92
C ARG A 911 29.80 12.05 30.89
N ALA A 912 29.64 13.37 31.01
CA ALA A 912 28.98 14.18 29.99
C ALA A 912 29.76 14.15 28.67
N LEU A 913 29.03 14.30 27.56
CA LEU A 913 29.59 14.36 26.22
C LEU A 913 30.32 15.70 25.98
N GLY A 914 31.52 15.60 25.42
CA GLY A 914 32.29 16.72 24.89
C GLY A 914 31.87 17.09 23.46
N ALA A 915 32.76 17.80 22.75
CA ALA A 915 32.53 18.23 21.38
C ALA A 915 32.56 17.05 20.38
N ASN A 916 31.79 17.21 19.29
CA ASN A 916 31.67 16.23 18.19
C ASN A 916 31.38 14.78 18.63
N PRO A 917 30.40 14.54 19.53
CA PRO A 917 30.14 13.21 20.02
C PRO A 917 29.52 12.31 18.94
N ILE A 918 30.02 11.09 18.83
CA ILE A 918 29.54 10.06 17.91
C ILE A 918 29.22 8.77 18.66
N ILE A 919 28.26 8.02 18.12
CA ILE A 919 28.02 6.64 18.49
C ILE A 919 28.22 5.74 17.28
N ARG A 920 28.85 4.59 17.52
CA ARG A 920 29.10 3.54 16.56
C ARG A 920 28.50 2.23 17.07
N HIS A 921 27.99 1.41 16.16
CA HIS A 921 27.52 0.06 16.46
C HIS A 921 28.09 -0.91 15.43
N GLY A 922 28.61 -2.05 15.88
CA GLY A 922 29.08 -3.12 14.98
C GLY A 922 30.36 -2.83 14.21
N LEU A 923 31.12 -1.78 14.59
CA LEU A 923 32.30 -1.31 13.87
C LEU A 923 33.59 -1.31 14.70
N ASP A 924 33.57 -1.79 15.94
CA ASP A 924 34.70 -1.63 16.85
C ASP A 924 35.10 -2.91 17.59
N TYR A 925 34.17 -3.83 17.82
CA TYR A 925 34.39 -5.01 18.65
C TYR A 925 34.12 -6.29 17.87
N THR A 926 34.89 -7.33 18.18
CA THR A 926 34.75 -8.67 17.62
C THR A 926 34.09 -9.61 18.65
N SER A 927 33.66 -10.80 18.22
CA SER A 927 33.22 -11.86 19.12
C SER A 927 33.81 -13.20 18.74
N ALA A 928 33.89 -14.12 19.70
CA ALA A 928 34.31 -15.51 19.43
C ALA A 928 33.24 -16.33 18.70
N ALA A 929 31.96 -15.92 18.74
CA ALA A 929 30.87 -16.60 18.03
C ALA A 929 30.82 -16.22 16.55
N ASN A 930 31.34 -15.03 16.21
CA ASN A 930 31.50 -14.60 14.84
C ASN A 930 32.82 -15.15 14.28
N THR A 931 32.71 -16.20 13.47
CA THR A 931 33.86 -16.89 12.91
C THR A 931 34.36 -16.26 11.62
N PHE A 932 33.72 -15.20 11.09
CA PHE A 932 34.30 -14.45 9.97
C PHE A 932 35.59 -13.75 10.40
N GLN A 933 36.63 -13.88 9.59
CA GLN A 933 37.94 -13.31 9.81
C GLN A 933 37.85 -11.80 10.04
N MET A 934 38.44 -11.30 11.14
CA MET A 934 38.53 -9.86 11.45
C MET A 934 37.19 -9.10 11.45
N SER A 935 36.08 -9.83 11.57
CA SER A 935 34.74 -9.24 11.50
C SER A 935 34.39 -8.54 12.82
N LYS A 936 33.78 -7.37 12.68
CA LYS A 936 33.25 -6.60 13.79
C LYS A 936 31.74 -6.79 13.82
N ASN A 937 31.13 -6.87 14.99
CA ASN A 937 29.72 -7.21 15.12
C ASN A 937 29.02 -6.44 16.24
N GLY A 938 27.69 -6.42 16.15
CA GLY A 938 26.81 -5.96 17.21
C GLY A 938 25.75 -7.00 17.51
N CYS A 939 25.10 -6.88 18.66
CA CYS A 939 24.15 -7.88 19.16
C CYS A 939 22.68 -7.43 19.01
N LEU A 940 22.39 -6.45 18.15
CA LEU A 940 21.05 -5.86 18.04
C LEU A 940 20.25 -6.43 16.87
N ARG A 941 19.05 -6.93 17.17
CA ARG A 941 18.04 -7.35 16.18
C ARG A 941 16.63 -6.96 16.61
N ASP A 942 15.65 -7.22 15.75
CA ASP A 942 14.23 -7.12 16.09
C ASP A 942 13.71 -8.42 16.77
N SER A 943 12.42 -8.42 17.14
CA SER A 943 11.76 -9.58 17.76
C SER A 943 11.03 -10.49 16.76
N THR A 944 11.30 -10.39 15.46
CA THR A 944 10.58 -11.17 14.44
C THR A 944 10.73 -12.68 14.69
N PRO A 945 9.62 -13.44 14.77
CA PRO A 945 9.66 -14.85 15.17
C PRO A 945 9.82 -15.80 13.96
N GLU A 946 9.79 -15.25 12.74
CA GLU A 946 9.84 -15.99 11.49
C GLU A 946 11.11 -16.84 11.40
N LYS A 947 10.95 -18.01 10.77
CA LYS A 947 12.04 -18.96 10.54
C LYS A 947 11.88 -19.58 9.15
N THR A 948 13.01 -19.97 8.57
CA THR A 948 13.07 -20.83 7.39
C THR A 948 13.71 -22.16 7.76
N THR A 949 13.37 -23.24 7.07
CA THR A 949 14.03 -24.54 7.25
C THR A 949 15.07 -24.74 6.17
N ILE A 950 16.33 -24.95 6.56
CA ILE A 950 17.43 -25.27 5.63
C ILE A 950 18.13 -26.52 6.15
N GLY A 951 18.17 -27.58 5.34
CA GLY A 951 18.74 -28.87 5.73
C GLY A 951 18.07 -29.48 6.97
N GLY A 952 16.76 -29.28 7.14
CA GLY A 952 16.00 -29.76 8.31
C GLY A 952 16.18 -28.93 9.59
N ILE A 953 17.01 -27.88 9.56
CA ILE A 953 17.26 -27.00 10.71
C ILE A 953 16.47 -25.70 10.54
N ALA A 954 15.71 -25.33 11.57
CA ALA A 954 15.02 -24.04 11.62
C ALA A 954 16.03 -22.90 11.86
N ARG A 955 16.12 -21.98 10.91
CA ARG A 955 16.99 -20.81 10.90
C ARG A 955 16.14 -19.54 11.02
N PRO A 956 16.47 -18.59 11.91
CA PRO A 956 15.64 -17.40 12.10
C PRO A 956 15.69 -16.45 10.89
N LEU A 957 14.62 -15.68 10.70
CA LEU A 957 14.54 -14.60 9.72
C LEU A 957 14.32 -13.25 10.41
N TRP A 958 14.79 -13.08 11.65
CA TRP A 958 14.79 -11.76 12.28
C TRP A 958 15.63 -10.75 11.49
N HIS A 959 15.39 -9.47 11.74
CA HIS A 959 16.12 -8.38 11.11
C HIS A 959 17.22 -7.91 12.04
N VAL A 960 18.47 -7.93 11.56
CA VAL A 960 19.63 -7.43 12.33
C VAL A 960 19.83 -5.95 12.04
N ALA A 961 20.21 -5.20 13.07
CA ALA A 961 20.67 -3.83 12.87
C ALA A 961 21.94 -3.80 12.02
N PRO A 962 22.08 -2.84 11.09
CA PRO A 962 23.34 -2.62 10.41
C PRO A 962 24.41 -2.18 11.43
N ALA A 963 25.67 -2.34 11.03
CA ALA A 963 26.74 -1.54 11.56
C ALA A 963 26.60 -0.09 11.08
N PHE A 964 26.75 0.88 11.99
CA PHE A 964 26.51 2.29 11.68
C PHE A 964 27.37 3.23 12.52
N GLN A 965 27.43 4.49 12.08
CA GLN A 965 27.92 5.62 12.84
C GLN A 965 26.92 6.78 12.76
N LEU A 966 26.59 7.39 13.90
CA LEU A 966 25.72 8.57 13.96
C LEU A 966 26.33 9.66 14.85
N PRO A 967 26.12 10.95 14.51
CA PRO A 967 26.36 12.03 15.46
C PRO A 967 25.35 11.97 16.61
N ILE A 968 25.78 12.36 17.81
CA ILE A 968 24.91 12.44 18.98
C ILE A 968 24.46 13.88 19.19
N ARG A 969 23.15 14.10 19.29
CA ARG A 969 22.59 15.42 19.63
C ARG A 969 22.39 15.54 21.15
N VAL A 970 23.08 16.49 21.79
CA VAL A 970 22.83 16.79 23.21
C VAL A 970 21.58 17.66 23.32
N LEU A 971 20.59 17.19 24.08
CA LEU A 971 19.36 17.92 24.36
C LEU A 971 19.47 18.58 25.74
N ALA A 972 18.87 19.77 25.88
CA ALA A 972 18.78 20.43 27.17
C ALA A 972 18.01 19.55 28.16
N ALA A 973 18.50 19.47 29.40
CA ALA A 973 17.68 18.99 30.51
C ALA A 973 16.65 20.09 30.81
N GLU A 974 15.37 19.74 30.91
CA GLU A 974 14.38 20.64 31.51
C GLU A 974 14.77 20.82 32.99
N SER A 975 14.85 22.08 33.42
CA SER A 975 15.21 22.51 34.77
C SER A 975 14.13 22.23 35.78
#